data_AF-A0A7G9YSD9-F1
#
_entry.id   AF-A0A7G9YSD9-F1
#
_cell.length_a   1.000
_cell.length_b   1.000
_cell.length_c   1.000
_cell.angle_alpha   90.00
_cell.angle_beta   90.00
_cell.angle_gamma   90.00
#
_symmetry.space_group_name_H-M   'P 1'
#
loop_
_entity.id
_entity.type
_entity.pdbx_description
1 polymer ?
#
loop_
_entity_poly.entity_id
_entity_poly.type
_entity_poly.pdbx_seq_one_letter_code
_entity_poly.pdbx_strand_id
1 'polypeptide(L)'
;MFDYIVIVVGEDSEVKKLEHSSLREGVLLDSIFVPVPESGWNGAAGNGLGTLFAIENASKAIEKDLVEEVKQGKSVLIVHTAGEGTRNILTRTCKNKAFVEVPNLTILEGVIKQFQDFAVPSRILVTWGDQFLLFVDSAEEIRKYAQNTHVMLFGLKIKTKLTKEIASKYGIQIVRRAEGKGRELLILDDTRSHEKMKRKLEDYELLDFDDTRNYEVVKRKLQKRGGEVMVNLGMFAMSGVLAERMLDAFSDKLEARKGKFNSDELWQLWVSPEFEADYWLRERADRLKNEIFRAKPLALIKSFPLSDRTAWLDFGTNECYYENVMRILAEDDVGKRLRGFLGVEIKISSVKNGCEVLDSVYENVEFEKGLVKNSVISNSTAKHAQLEQACVINSKLNRIRGKNCVVYNVVDHAELELEDCFLVDVFHPDKGRIRLKMQIGAEKEDKEKWWYSRLPGNDFSLSEIADMMKGVSEYEMEVTKKKFEDVAEIPVERPLKIQPFVEHKPWGYEFWCVSPRNYCEFETGGVMQRFTLDELTCLFPEKLAGRILEKFPLIVKIIKADENLSVQTHPDDAYARKLGDVFGKEEAWHVLEASKEAKIYLGFGDFMDAAGFKEAVKREEFLSCLNAFDAHIGDVYHIPAGVIHALGAGTKVYEVSTASERTFRVYDYGRGRELHLEDAMEVLRFDEAGCGKDLKKVHKLLHKERGCEEYMLLKGERFGLRLFKVHGKGVKVFTEGKLQVLTCVHGDIKLKSESNTNNAELSLAPLDTVLVPACVDRFEMSGEGEIVCANFIYILYSHRSIFLF
;
A
#
# COMPACT_ATOMS: atom_id res chain seq x y z
N MET A 1 6.28 -31.14 19.48
CA MET A 1 6.15 -30.62 18.11
C MET A 1 5.05 -31.36 17.38
N PHE A 2 4.39 -30.72 16.43
CA PHE A 2 3.34 -31.32 15.59
C PHE A 2 3.91 -32.17 14.46
N ASP A 3 3.16 -33.15 13.95
CA ASP A 3 3.57 -33.89 12.76
C ASP A 3 3.25 -33.10 11.48
N TYR A 4 2.10 -32.43 11.44
CA TYR A 4 1.66 -31.58 10.33
C TYR A 4 1.22 -30.20 10.82
N ILE A 5 1.58 -29.16 10.05
CA ILE A 5 1.15 -27.78 10.26
C ILE A 5 0.45 -27.30 8.98
N VAL A 6 -0.87 -27.23 9.04
CA VAL A 6 -1.73 -26.73 7.97
C VAL A 6 -1.96 -25.24 8.16
N ILE A 7 -1.58 -24.43 7.18
CA ILE A 7 -1.85 -22.98 7.20
C ILE A 7 -2.92 -22.67 6.17
N VAL A 8 -4.08 -22.18 6.62
CA VAL A 8 -5.21 -21.85 5.75
C VAL A 8 -5.11 -20.39 5.35
N VAL A 9 -4.83 -20.15 4.06
CA VAL A 9 -4.66 -18.83 3.43
C VAL A 9 -5.79 -18.53 2.45
N GLY A 10 -6.01 -17.26 2.12
CA GLY A 10 -7.15 -16.82 1.31
C GLY A 10 -7.02 -17.19 -0.17
N GLU A 11 -5.83 -17.07 -0.74
CA GLU A 11 -5.59 -17.25 -2.18
C GLU A 11 -4.52 -18.32 -2.49
N ASP A 12 -4.63 -19.00 -3.64
CA ASP A 12 -3.61 -19.92 -4.16
C ASP A 12 -2.24 -19.24 -4.42
N SER A 13 -2.23 -17.91 -4.55
CA SER A 13 -1.03 -17.07 -4.64
C SER A 13 -0.23 -17.09 -3.32
N GLU A 14 -0.92 -17.03 -2.18
CA GLU A 14 -0.34 -17.08 -0.83
C GLU A 14 0.21 -18.46 -0.50
N VAL A 15 -0.41 -19.53 -1.02
CA VAL A 15 0.09 -20.92 -0.90
C VAL A 15 1.47 -21.03 -1.52
N LYS A 16 1.60 -20.63 -2.80
CA LYS A 16 2.88 -20.65 -3.52
C LYS A 16 3.93 -19.80 -2.82
N LYS A 17 3.55 -18.63 -2.31
CA LYS A 17 4.46 -17.79 -1.51
C LYS A 17 5.00 -18.56 -0.32
N LEU A 18 4.13 -19.20 0.47
CA LEU A 18 4.51 -19.98 1.66
C LEU A 18 5.38 -21.20 1.33
N GLU A 19 5.17 -21.84 0.19
CA GLU A 19 6.02 -22.95 -0.29
C GLU A 19 7.44 -22.49 -0.67
N HIS A 20 7.58 -21.27 -1.20
CA HIS A 20 8.86 -20.72 -1.66
C HIS A 20 9.57 -19.86 -0.60
N SER A 21 8.85 -19.36 0.40
CA SER A 21 9.41 -18.61 1.53
C SER A 21 9.90 -19.56 2.61
N SER A 22 11.19 -19.51 2.94
CA SER A 22 11.67 -20.12 4.17
C SER A 22 11.18 -19.32 5.37
N LEU A 23 10.28 -19.91 6.18
CA LEU A 23 9.99 -19.42 7.52
C LEU A 23 11.29 -19.41 8.35
N ARG A 24 11.37 -18.51 9.34
CA ARG A 24 12.55 -18.35 10.19
C ARG A 24 12.91 -19.66 10.90
N GLU A 25 14.21 -19.87 11.12
CA GLU A 25 14.74 -21.11 11.69
C GLU A 25 14.12 -21.44 13.04
N GLY A 26 13.79 -22.72 13.26
CA GLY A 26 13.19 -23.20 14.52
C GLY A 26 11.68 -22.97 14.67
N VAL A 27 10.99 -22.35 13.70
CA VAL A 27 9.51 -22.23 13.72
C VAL A 27 8.82 -23.56 13.45
N LEU A 28 9.23 -24.26 12.37
CA LEU A 28 8.60 -25.51 11.94
C LEU A 28 9.12 -26.76 12.67
N LEU A 29 10.35 -26.74 13.20
CA LEU A 29 11.04 -27.94 13.70
C LEU A 29 11.00 -29.04 12.60
N ASP A 30 10.78 -30.31 12.95
CA ASP A 30 10.65 -31.40 11.96
C ASP A 30 9.20 -31.57 11.42
N SER A 31 8.32 -30.58 11.58
CA SER A 31 6.91 -30.67 11.18
C SER A 31 6.74 -30.56 9.65
N ILE A 32 5.84 -31.36 9.08
CA ILE A 32 5.45 -31.22 7.66
C ILE A 32 4.59 -29.97 7.52
N PHE A 33 5.08 -29.00 6.75
CA PHE A 33 4.39 -27.74 6.47
C PHE A 33 3.45 -27.89 5.26
N VAL A 34 2.19 -27.49 5.41
CA VAL A 34 1.12 -27.72 4.43
C VAL A 34 0.28 -26.43 4.27
N PRO A 35 0.74 -25.43 3.50
CA PRO A 35 -0.10 -24.29 3.17
C PRO A 35 -1.25 -24.73 2.25
N VAL A 36 -2.48 -24.28 2.52
CA VAL A 36 -3.68 -24.63 1.74
C VAL A 36 -4.59 -23.43 1.50
N PRO A 37 -5.22 -23.31 0.32
CA PRO A 37 -6.08 -22.18 0.01
C PRO A 37 -7.52 -22.43 0.46
N GLU A 38 -8.24 -21.37 0.84
CA GLU A 38 -9.70 -21.37 0.96
C GLU A 38 -10.43 -20.73 -0.24
N SER A 39 -9.71 -20.18 -1.23
CA SER A 39 -10.23 -19.56 -2.46
C SER A 39 -11.34 -20.37 -3.17
N GLY A 40 -11.26 -21.71 -3.08
CA GLY A 40 -12.24 -22.63 -3.65
C GLY A 40 -13.56 -22.77 -2.89
N TRP A 41 -13.75 -22.07 -1.76
CA TRP A 41 -14.89 -22.17 -0.85
C TRP A 41 -15.85 -20.98 -0.99
N ASN A 42 -17.08 -21.21 -1.47
CA ASN A 42 -18.12 -20.17 -1.62
C ASN A 42 -19.00 -20.05 -0.37
N GLY A 43 -18.39 -20.14 0.81
CA GLY A 43 -19.06 -20.13 2.10
C GLY A 43 -18.39 -19.18 3.10
N ALA A 44 -18.75 -19.28 4.38
CA ALA A 44 -17.99 -18.57 5.41
C ALA A 44 -16.61 -19.22 5.60
N ALA A 45 -15.57 -18.41 5.46
CA ALA A 45 -14.18 -18.70 5.80
C ALA A 45 -13.99 -19.00 7.31
N GLY A 46 -12.95 -19.76 7.65
CA GLY A 46 -12.55 -20.03 9.03
C GLY A 46 -13.13 -21.31 9.66
N ASN A 47 -13.59 -21.21 10.91
CA ASN A 47 -13.94 -22.37 11.72
C ASN A 47 -15.24 -23.08 11.26
N GLY A 48 -15.42 -24.36 11.61
CA GLY A 48 -16.53 -25.17 11.10
C GLY A 48 -16.26 -25.73 9.71
N LEU A 49 -17.07 -25.38 8.70
CA LEU A 49 -16.91 -25.94 7.34
C LEU A 49 -15.57 -25.58 6.70
N GLY A 50 -15.04 -24.37 6.90
CA GLY A 50 -13.73 -23.97 6.39
C GLY A 50 -12.59 -24.83 6.94
N THR A 51 -12.66 -25.25 8.21
CA THR A 51 -11.73 -26.23 8.81
C THR A 51 -11.82 -27.59 8.13
N LEU A 52 -13.02 -28.08 7.82
CA LEU A 52 -13.20 -29.37 7.13
C LEU A 52 -12.68 -29.31 5.69
N PHE A 53 -12.94 -28.22 4.98
CA PHE A 53 -12.40 -27.96 3.64
C PHE A 53 -10.86 -27.84 3.66
N ALA A 54 -10.29 -27.19 4.67
CA ALA A 54 -8.84 -27.15 4.87
C ALA A 54 -8.23 -28.54 5.13
N ILE A 55 -8.92 -29.42 5.86
CA ILE A 55 -8.51 -30.83 6.04
C ILE A 55 -8.54 -31.57 4.70
N GLU A 56 -9.57 -31.42 3.89
CA GLU A 56 -9.60 -32.04 2.55
C GLU A 56 -8.47 -31.54 1.64
N ASN A 57 -8.22 -30.22 1.63
CA ASN A 57 -7.17 -29.63 0.80
C ASN A 57 -5.78 -30.04 1.29
N ALA A 58 -5.57 -30.13 2.61
CA ALA A 58 -4.32 -30.62 3.19
C ALA A 58 -4.10 -32.10 2.84
N SER A 59 -5.13 -32.95 2.95
CA SER A 59 -5.06 -34.36 2.53
C SER A 59 -4.68 -34.52 1.06
N LYS A 60 -5.25 -33.68 0.18
CA LYS A 60 -4.89 -33.65 -1.26
C LYS A 60 -3.45 -33.19 -1.46
N ALA A 61 -3.00 -32.16 -0.75
CA ALA A 61 -1.65 -31.59 -0.87
C ALA A 61 -0.54 -32.55 -0.39
N ILE A 62 -0.80 -33.37 0.63
CA ILE A 62 0.16 -34.39 1.13
C ILE A 62 0.00 -35.78 0.49
N GLU A 63 -0.93 -35.93 -0.47
CA GLU A 63 -1.31 -37.20 -1.10
C GLU A 63 -1.70 -38.33 -0.11
N LYS A 64 -2.29 -37.97 1.03
CA LYS A 64 -2.71 -38.90 2.09
C LYS A 64 -3.95 -38.43 2.82
N ASP A 65 -4.73 -39.33 3.40
CA ASP A 65 -5.80 -38.94 4.32
C ASP A 65 -5.22 -38.45 5.67
N LEU A 66 -5.27 -37.14 5.88
CA LEU A 66 -4.79 -36.47 7.09
C LEU A 66 -5.57 -36.90 8.34
N VAL A 67 -6.84 -37.29 8.22
CA VAL A 67 -7.66 -37.78 9.34
C VAL A 67 -7.27 -39.21 9.71
N GLU A 68 -6.93 -40.06 8.74
CA GLU A 68 -6.35 -41.38 9.04
C GLU A 68 -4.97 -41.28 9.69
N GLU A 69 -4.10 -40.40 9.21
CA GLU A 69 -2.81 -40.11 9.86
C GLU A 69 -3.02 -39.70 11.34
N VAL A 70 -3.99 -38.81 11.62
CA VAL A 70 -4.39 -38.44 12.99
C VAL A 70 -4.88 -39.66 13.77
N LYS A 71 -5.78 -40.47 13.19
CA LYS A 71 -6.28 -41.70 13.86
C LYS A 71 -5.15 -42.69 14.19
N GLN A 72 -4.08 -42.71 13.39
CA GLN A 72 -2.88 -43.54 13.61
C GLN A 72 -1.91 -43.00 14.68
N GLY A 73 -2.14 -41.80 15.21
CA GLY A 73 -1.33 -41.21 16.29
C GLY A 73 -0.83 -39.81 16.00
N LYS A 74 -0.87 -39.37 14.73
CA LYS A 74 -0.33 -38.09 14.31
C LYS A 74 -1.07 -36.91 14.93
N SER A 75 -0.34 -35.81 15.04
CA SER A 75 -0.80 -34.54 15.60
C SER A 75 -0.79 -33.47 14.51
N VAL A 76 -1.89 -32.72 14.40
CA VAL A 76 -2.06 -31.68 13.36
C VAL A 76 -2.37 -30.35 14.02
N LEU A 77 -1.67 -29.31 13.60
CA LEU A 77 -2.00 -27.90 13.86
C LEU A 77 -2.66 -27.33 12.61
N ILE A 78 -3.85 -26.73 12.73
CA ILE A 78 -4.50 -25.95 11.67
C ILE A 78 -4.57 -24.50 12.14
N VAL A 79 -3.85 -23.62 11.44
CA VAL A 79 -3.89 -22.17 11.67
C VAL A 79 -4.71 -21.50 10.58
N HIS A 80 -5.86 -20.95 10.95
CA HIS A 80 -6.64 -20.08 10.08
C HIS A 80 -6.04 -18.68 10.08
N THR A 81 -5.45 -18.27 8.96
CA THR A 81 -5.00 -16.88 8.78
C THR A 81 -6.04 -16.06 8.02
N ALA A 82 -6.90 -16.70 7.23
CA ALA A 82 -7.75 -16.03 6.26
C ALA A 82 -8.87 -15.16 6.88
N GLY A 83 -9.17 -14.06 6.20
CA GLY A 83 -10.17 -13.05 6.57
C GLY A 83 -9.73 -11.65 6.12
N GLU A 84 -10.68 -10.80 5.69
CA GLU A 84 -10.46 -9.53 4.96
C GLU A 84 -9.59 -8.44 5.64
N GLY A 85 -9.04 -8.70 6.83
CA GLY A 85 -8.15 -7.78 7.55
C GLY A 85 -8.79 -6.45 7.98
N THR A 86 -10.11 -6.27 7.80
CA THR A 86 -10.73 -4.93 7.82
C THR A 86 -10.54 -4.13 9.10
N ARG A 87 -10.39 -4.79 10.26
CA ARG A 87 -10.22 -4.15 11.58
C ARG A 87 -8.77 -3.75 11.94
N ASN A 88 -7.78 -4.11 11.11
CA ASN A 88 -6.38 -3.77 11.33
C ASN A 88 -5.82 -3.14 10.04
N ILE A 89 -5.39 -1.88 10.10
CA ILE A 89 -4.93 -1.13 8.93
C ILE A 89 -3.56 -1.58 8.42
N LEU A 90 -2.75 -2.23 9.27
CA LEU A 90 -1.45 -2.80 8.89
C LEU A 90 -1.60 -3.90 7.83
N THR A 91 -2.77 -4.53 7.69
CA THR A 91 -2.99 -5.56 6.66
C THR A 91 -3.00 -5.01 5.24
N ARG A 92 -3.08 -3.68 5.04
CA ARG A 92 -3.13 -3.09 3.69
C ARG A 92 -1.79 -3.22 2.94
N THR A 93 -0.69 -3.55 3.62
CA THR A 93 0.61 -3.85 3.00
C THR A 93 0.87 -5.33 2.72
N CYS A 94 0.17 -6.24 3.40
CA CYS A 94 0.51 -7.68 3.40
C CYS A 94 -0.72 -8.61 3.27
N LYS A 95 -1.87 -8.05 2.83
CA LYS A 95 -3.22 -8.64 2.71
C LYS A 95 -3.83 -9.22 4.00
N ASN A 96 -3.03 -9.76 4.91
CA ASN A 96 -3.44 -10.58 6.06
C ASN A 96 -2.78 -10.11 7.36
N LYS A 97 -3.45 -10.28 8.51
CA LYS A 97 -2.91 -9.98 9.84
C LYS A 97 -1.75 -10.91 10.22
N ALA A 98 -1.82 -12.18 9.86
CA ALA A 98 -0.83 -13.18 10.28
C ALA A 98 0.58 -12.88 9.73
N PHE A 99 0.68 -12.16 8.60
CA PHE A 99 1.93 -11.75 7.97
C PHE A 99 2.45 -10.38 8.42
N VAL A 100 1.79 -9.72 9.39
CA VAL A 100 2.36 -8.52 10.01
C VAL A 100 3.54 -8.93 10.90
N GLU A 101 4.65 -8.21 10.79
CA GLU A 101 5.84 -8.45 11.63
C GLU A 101 5.61 -7.99 13.07
N VAL A 102 6.23 -8.71 13.99
CA VAL A 102 6.61 -8.29 15.35
C VAL A 102 8.14 -8.43 15.46
N PRO A 103 8.80 -8.04 16.56
CA PRO A 103 10.24 -8.27 16.69
C PRO A 103 10.61 -9.76 16.52
N ASN A 104 11.63 -10.02 15.70
CA ASN A 104 12.15 -11.34 15.31
C ASN A 104 11.20 -12.37 14.65
N LEU A 105 9.89 -12.13 14.54
CA LEU A 105 8.91 -13.08 14.00
C LEU A 105 7.75 -12.35 13.31
N THR A 106 7.09 -12.99 12.35
CA THR A 106 5.71 -12.63 11.99
C THR A 106 4.75 -13.14 13.06
N ILE A 107 3.53 -12.58 13.13
CA ILE A 107 2.52 -13.11 14.05
C ILE A 107 2.22 -14.59 13.74
N LEU A 108 2.19 -15.00 12.47
CA LEU A 108 2.05 -16.40 12.06
C LEU A 108 3.15 -17.30 12.65
N GLU A 109 4.41 -16.91 12.51
CA GLU A 109 5.54 -17.68 13.04
C GLU A 109 5.49 -17.81 14.56
N GLY A 110 5.08 -16.76 15.27
CA GLY A 110 4.83 -16.81 16.70
C GLY A 110 3.69 -17.76 17.08
N VAL A 111 2.57 -17.72 16.35
CA VAL A 111 1.43 -18.64 16.52
C VAL A 111 1.83 -20.10 16.30
N ILE A 112 2.67 -20.39 15.30
CA ILE A 112 3.19 -21.74 15.08
C ILE A 112 4.11 -22.15 16.25
N LYS A 113 5.13 -21.32 16.54
CA LYS A 113 6.19 -21.59 17.54
C LYS A 113 5.62 -21.88 18.93
N GLN A 114 4.64 -21.09 19.40
CA GLN A 114 4.06 -21.26 20.74
C GLN A 114 3.27 -22.57 20.93
N PHE A 115 2.78 -23.18 19.84
CA PHE A 115 1.92 -24.37 19.91
C PHE A 115 2.70 -25.68 19.79
N GLN A 116 3.94 -25.65 19.26
CA GLN A 116 4.79 -26.83 19.07
C GLN A 116 4.92 -27.70 20.34
N ASP A 117 5.05 -27.11 21.52
CA ASP A 117 5.34 -27.83 22.77
C ASP A 117 4.19 -28.72 23.28
N PHE A 118 2.94 -28.41 22.92
CA PHE A 118 1.77 -29.17 23.40
C PHE A 118 1.05 -30.01 22.36
N ALA A 119 1.66 -30.23 21.18
CA ALA A 119 1.17 -31.19 20.20
C ALA A 119 0.64 -32.48 20.87
N VAL A 120 -0.62 -32.82 20.56
CA VAL A 120 -1.35 -33.91 21.20
C VAL A 120 -1.52 -35.06 20.19
N PRO A 121 -1.01 -36.27 20.48
CA PRO A 121 -1.22 -37.43 19.62
C PRO A 121 -2.70 -37.71 19.35
N SER A 122 -3.02 -38.05 18.11
CA SER A 122 -4.37 -38.26 17.58
C SER A 122 -5.33 -37.07 17.73
N ARG A 123 -4.82 -35.84 17.59
CA ARG A 123 -5.62 -34.61 17.62
C ARG A 123 -5.30 -33.66 16.48
N ILE A 124 -6.35 -32.96 16.06
CA ILE A 124 -6.28 -31.75 15.25
C ILE A 124 -6.54 -30.58 16.19
N LEU A 125 -5.57 -29.69 16.36
CA LEU A 125 -5.74 -28.40 17.03
C LEU A 125 -6.07 -27.33 15.99
N VAL A 126 -7.11 -26.53 16.24
CA VAL A 126 -7.55 -25.45 15.36
C VAL A 126 -7.41 -24.12 16.09
N THR A 127 -6.80 -23.14 15.42
CA THR A 127 -6.45 -21.84 16.00
C THR A 127 -6.43 -20.73 14.95
N TRP A 128 -6.28 -19.48 15.42
CA TRP A 128 -6.21 -18.27 14.61
C TRP A 128 -4.77 -17.75 14.46
N GLY A 129 -4.45 -17.23 13.28
CA GLY A 129 -3.12 -16.70 12.92
C GLY A 129 -2.75 -15.35 13.54
N ASP A 130 -3.60 -14.77 14.40
CA ASP A 130 -3.40 -13.45 15.02
C ASP A 130 -3.39 -13.46 16.57
N GLN A 131 -3.20 -14.62 17.23
CA GLN A 131 -3.33 -14.75 18.69
C GLN A 131 -2.11 -15.40 19.38
N PHE A 132 -1.39 -14.65 20.22
CA PHE A 132 -0.39 -15.24 21.12
C PHE A 132 -1.01 -15.71 22.44
N LEU A 133 -0.60 -16.89 22.89
CA LEU A 133 -0.94 -17.50 24.16
C LEU A 133 0.35 -17.93 24.89
N LEU A 134 0.77 -17.12 25.85
CA LEU A 134 1.91 -17.41 26.71
C LEU A 134 1.45 -18.29 27.87
N PHE A 135 1.38 -19.60 27.60
CA PHE A 135 0.93 -20.62 28.55
C PHE A 135 1.82 -20.70 29.79
N VAL A 136 1.19 -20.98 30.93
CA VAL A 136 1.87 -21.50 32.13
C VAL A 136 1.33 -22.87 32.57
N ASP A 137 0.30 -23.36 31.90
CA ASP A 137 -0.29 -24.69 32.10
C ASP A 137 0.63 -25.75 31.49
N SER A 138 0.72 -26.94 32.10
CA SER A 138 1.63 -27.97 31.60
C SER A 138 1.11 -28.59 30.30
N ALA A 139 1.98 -28.71 29.30
CA ALA A 139 1.68 -29.41 28.05
C ALA A 139 1.25 -30.88 28.29
N GLU A 140 1.73 -31.53 29.35
CA GLU A 140 1.26 -32.88 29.74
C GLU A 140 -0.19 -32.86 30.25
N GLU A 141 -0.57 -31.83 31.01
CA GLU A 141 -1.93 -31.66 31.54
C GLU A 141 -2.92 -31.38 30.39
N ILE A 142 -2.55 -30.50 29.45
CA ILE A 142 -3.32 -30.21 28.23
C ILE A 142 -3.49 -31.49 27.39
N ARG A 143 -2.39 -32.23 27.12
CA ARG A 143 -2.42 -33.52 26.40
C ARG A 143 -3.38 -34.52 27.07
N LYS A 144 -3.24 -34.71 28.37
CA LYS A 144 -4.07 -35.63 29.18
C LYS A 144 -5.54 -35.22 29.17
N TYR A 145 -5.86 -33.93 29.20
CA TYR A 145 -7.24 -33.46 29.15
C TYR A 145 -7.86 -33.68 27.77
N ALA A 146 -7.15 -33.27 26.70
CA ALA A 146 -7.55 -33.46 25.32
C ALA A 146 -7.83 -34.94 25.01
N GLN A 147 -7.01 -35.87 25.50
CA GLN A 147 -7.19 -37.31 25.31
C GLN A 147 -8.53 -37.86 25.82
N ASN A 148 -9.14 -37.24 26.84
CA ASN A 148 -10.36 -37.72 27.51
C ASN A 148 -11.68 -37.15 26.95
N THR A 149 -11.63 -36.33 25.89
CA THR A 149 -12.82 -35.75 25.25
C THR A 149 -12.75 -35.85 23.71
N HIS A 150 -13.86 -35.69 23.00
CA HIS A 150 -13.86 -35.53 21.53
C HIS A 150 -13.52 -34.11 21.11
N VAL A 151 -14.08 -33.11 21.80
CA VAL A 151 -13.81 -31.68 21.62
C VAL A 151 -13.27 -31.09 22.93
N MET A 152 -12.07 -30.53 22.89
CA MET A 152 -11.56 -29.70 23.97
C MET A 152 -11.62 -28.23 23.55
N LEU A 153 -12.46 -27.43 24.22
CA LEU A 153 -12.48 -25.98 24.06
C LEU A 153 -11.49 -25.34 25.02
N PHE A 154 -10.80 -24.28 24.60
CA PHE A 154 -9.93 -23.51 25.49
C PHE A 154 -10.73 -22.36 26.13
N GLY A 155 -10.74 -22.30 27.46
CA GLY A 155 -11.44 -21.28 28.23
C GLY A 155 -10.48 -20.50 29.13
N LEU A 156 -10.44 -19.18 29.01
CA LEU A 156 -9.66 -18.30 29.88
C LEU A 156 -10.52 -17.82 31.05
N LYS A 157 -10.09 -18.07 32.30
CA LYS A 157 -10.81 -17.59 33.49
C LYS A 157 -10.76 -16.08 33.58
N ILE A 158 -11.94 -15.45 33.75
CA ILE A 158 -12.05 -14.02 34.00
C ILE A 158 -11.65 -13.74 35.46
N LYS A 159 -10.69 -12.84 35.69
CA LYS A 159 -10.25 -12.43 37.05
C LYS A 159 -11.27 -11.56 37.79
N THR A 160 -12.14 -10.89 37.03
CA THR A 160 -13.21 -10.01 37.50
C THR A 160 -14.59 -10.66 37.31
N LYS A 161 -15.64 -10.04 37.82
CA LYS A 161 -17.02 -10.45 37.50
C LYS A 161 -17.30 -10.20 36.01
N LEU A 162 -18.11 -11.05 35.39
CA LEU A 162 -18.61 -10.85 34.02
C LEU A 162 -19.23 -9.45 33.87
N THR A 163 -18.73 -8.67 32.90
CA THR A 163 -19.22 -7.33 32.56
C THR A 163 -19.94 -7.32 31.21
N LYS A 164 -20.67 -6.25 30.91
CA LYS A 164 -21.29 -6.04 29.59
C LYS A 164 -20.24 -6.02 28.47
N GLU A 165 -19.11 -5.37 28.72
CA GLU A 165 -18.01 -5.27 27.76
C GLU A 165 -17.39 -6.64 27.41
N ILE A 166 -17.07 -7.46 28.42
CA ILE A 166 -16.47 -8.79 28.19
C ILE A 166 -17.44 -9.67 27.39
N ALA A 167 -18.72 -9.68 27.77
CA ALA A 167 -19.74 -10.41 27.03
C ALA A 167 -19.89 -9.90 25.58
N SER A 168 -19.86 -8.58 25.36
CA SER A 168 -20.00 -8.00 24.01
C SER A 168 -18.83 -8.30 23.07
N LYS A 169 -17.63 -8.51 23.63
CA LYS A 169 -16.41 -8.77 22.85
C LYS A 169 -16.26 -10.26 22.50
N TYR A 170 -16.60 -11.17 23.41
CA TYR A 170 -16.22 -12.58 23.31
C TYR A 170 -17.36 -13.56 23.62
N GLY A 171 -17.32 -14.73 22.99
CA GLY A 171 -18.16 -15.87 23.38
C GLY A 171 -17.84 -16.36 24.80
N ILE A 172 -18.85 -16.89 25.50
CA ILE A 172 -18.78 -17.20 26.93
C ILE A 172 -19.10 -18.68 27.18
N GLN A 173 -18.21 -19.34 27.91
CA GLN A 173 -18.38 -20.71 28.41
C GLN A 173 -18.83 -20.66 29.89
N ILE A 174 -19.85 -21.44 30.24
CA ILE A 174 -20.30 -21.64 31.64
C ILE A 174 -19.94 -23.07 32.03
N VAL A 175 -19.13 -23.23 33.08
CA VAL A 175 -18.50 -24.50 33.43
C VAL A 175 -18.71 -24.90 34.89
N ARG A 176 -18.64 -26.19 35.19
CA ARG A 176 -18.69 -26.75 36.54
C ARG A 176 -17.39 -27.47 36.86
N ARG A 177 -16.81 -27.12 38.00
CA ARG A 177 -15.67 -27.80 38.63
C ARG A 177 -16.15 -29.07 39.33
N ALA A 178 -15.53 -30.21 39.06
CA ALA A 178 -15.88 -31.48 39.69
C ALA A 178 -15.38 -31.56 41.14
N GLU A 179 -16.29 -31.67 42.10
CA GLU A 179 -15.93 -31.82 43.51
C GLU A 179 -15.28 -33.19 43.80
N GLY A 180 -14.06 -33.17 44.37
CA GLY A 180 -13.53 -34.29 45.17
C GLY A 180 -12.88 -35.49 44.45
N LYS A 181 -12.58 -35.46 43.15
CA LYS A 181 -11.95 -36.60 42.42
C LYS A 181 -10.62 -36.32 41.70
N GLY A 182 -9.79 -35.42 42.23
CA GLY A 182 -8.42 -35.24 41.72
C GLY A 182 -7.53 -36.45 41.99
N ARG A 183 -7.03 -37.13 40.95
CA ARG A 183 -5.97 -38.16 41.09
C ARG A 183 -4.68 -37.51 41.60
N GLU A 184 -4.19 -37.92 42.77
CA GLU A 184 -2.88 -37.49 43.25
C GLU A 184 -1.77 -38.14 42.41
N LEU A 185 -0.90 -37.30 41.84
CA LEU A 185 0.32 -37.75 41.15
C LEU A 185 1.55 -37.30 41.96
N LEU A 186 1.81 -38.06 43.01
CA LEU A 186 3.07 -38.02 43.74
C LEU A 186 4.17 -38.57 42.81
N ILE A 187 5.08 -37.68 42.43
CA ILE A 187 6.43 -38.04 42.01
C ILE A 187 7.32 -37.23 42.94
N LEU A 188 7.98 -37.95 43.84
CA LEU A 188 9.13 -37.48 44.59
C LEU A 188 10.34 -37.70 43.69
N ASP A 189 11.09 -36.65 43.39
CA ASP A 189 12.54 -36.79 43.33
C ASP A 189 13.20 -35.49 43.79
N ASP A 190 14.37 -35.64 44.39
CA ASP A 190 15.05 -34.62 45.19
C ASP A 190 16.17 -33.97 44.37
N THR A 191 16.13 -32.64 44.23
CA THR A 191 17.26 -31.75 44.60
C THR A 191 16.98 -30.29 44.24
N ARG A 192 17.12 -29.43 45.25
CA ARG A 192 17.42 -27.98 45.19
C ARG A 192 16.50 -27.07 44.35
N SER A 193 15.58 -26.43 45.09
CA SER A 193 15.21 -25.01 44.97
C SER A 193 14.76 -24.48 43.59
N HIS A 194 13.45 -24.49 43.35
CA HIS A 194 12.58 -23.31 43.13
C HIS A 194 11.11 -23.76 43.31
N GLU A 195 10.18 -22.86 43.67
CA GLU A 195 8.83 -23.21 44.14
C GLU A 195 7.94 -23.90 43.09
N LYS A 196 7.70 -25.21 43.24
CA LYS A 196 6.75 -25.97 42.40
C LYS A 196 5.34 -26.02 43.03
N MET A 197 4.49 -25.09 42.63
CA MET A 197 3.04 -25.18 42.86
C MET A 197 2.40 -26.21 41.90
N LYS A 198 2.29 -27.49 42.31
CA LYS A 198 1.53 -28.50 41.55
C LYS A 198 0.02 -28.21 41.65
N ARG A 199 -0.64 -27.96 40.52
CA ARG A 199 -2.12 -27.85 40.42
C ARG A 199 -2.72 -29.26 40.55
N LYS A 200 -3.83 -29.44 41.27
CA LYS A 200 -4.61 -30.68 41.15
C LYS A 200 -5.31 -30.66 39.80
N LEU A 201 -5.24 -31.77 39.05
CA LEU A 201 -5.95 -31.90 37.78
C LEU A 201 -7.43 -32.10 38.08
N GLU A 202 -8.17 -30.99 38.07
CA GLU A 202 -9.59 -30.94 38.39
C GLU A 202 -10.40 -30.85 37.10
N ASP A 203 -11.50 -31.62 37.04
CA ASP A 203 -12.28 -31.79 35.83
C ASP A 203 -13.29 -30.64 35.68
N TYR A 204 -13.35 -30.01 34.50
CA TYR A 204 -14.26 -28.90 34.21
C TYR A 204 -15.23 -29.31 33.10
N GLU A 205 -16.46 -29.55 33.50
CA GLU A 205 -17.57 -29.90 32.63
C GLU A 205 -18.20 -28.63 32.05
N LEU A 206 -18.41 -28.58 30.74
CA LEU A 206 -19.11 -27.47 30.09
C LEU A 206 -20.62 -27.62 30.30
N LEU A 207 -21.24 -26.66 31.00
CA LEU A 207 -22.67 -26.65 31.31
C LEU A 207 -23.52 -25.92 30.27
N ASP A 208 -22.98 -24.86 29.68
CA ASP A 208 -23.65 -24.01 28.69
C ASP A 208 -22.59 -23.22 27.93
N PHE A 209 -22.88 -22.84 26.69
CA PHE A 209 -22.01 -22.02 25.86
C PHE A 209 -22.86 -20.96 25.11
N ASP A 210 -22.29 -19.79 24.84
CA ASP A 210 -23.00 -18.66 24.26
C ASP A 210 -22.07 -17.75 23.45
N ASP A 211 -22.24 -17.71 22.13
CA ASP A 211 -21.56 -16.74 21.25
C ASP A 211 -22.50 -15.62 20.77
N THR A 212 -23.67 -15.43 21.40
CA THR A 212 -24.56 -14.30 21.09
C THR A 212 -23.99 -12.95 21.52
N ARG A 213 -22.96 -12.99 22.38
CA ARG A 213 -22.28 -11.82 22.98
C ARG A 213 -23.22 -10.88 23.75
N ASN A 214 -24.42 -11.36 24.09
CA ASN A 214 -25.43 -10.61 24.80
C ASN A 214 -25.35 -10.86 26.31
N TYR A 215 -24.87 -9.85 27.04
CA TYR A 215 -24.70 -9.91 28.50
C TYR A 215 -25.95 -10.38 29.27
N GLU A 216 -27.15 -9.90 28.93
CA GLU A 216 -28.37 -10.28 29.66
C GLU A 216 -28.87 -11.70 29.29
N VAL A 217 -28.45 -12.25 28.13
CA VAL A 217 -28.65 -13.68 27.82
C VAL A 217 -27.71 -14.53 28.67
N VAL A 218 -26.40 -14.25 28.62
CA VAL A 218 -25.37 -14.98 29.39
C VAL A 218 -25.66 -14.94 30.89
N LYS A 219 -26.04 -13.78 31.43
CA LYS A 219 -26.41 -13.60 32.84
C LYS A 219 -27.62 -14.43 33.25
N ARG A 220 -28.66 -14.53 32.40
CA ARG A 220 -29.82 -15.41 32.65
C ARG A 220 -29.43 -16.88 32.61
N LYS A 221 -28.62 -17.30 31.64
CA LYS A 221 -28.07 -18.66 31.57
C LYS A 221 -27.27 -19.00 32.84
N LEU A 222 -26.39 -18.11 33.29
CA LEU A 222 -25.58 -18.28 34.51
C LEU A 222 -26.45 -18.40 35.76
N GLN A 223 -27.48 -17.57 35.90
CA GLN A 223 -28.45 -17.68 37.01
C GLN A 223 -29.21 -19.00 37.02
N LYS A 224 -29.49 -19.57 35.84
CA LYS A 224 -30.23 -20.84 35.67
C LYS A 224 -29.35 -22.09 35.85
N ARG A 225 -28.10 -22.05 35.38
CA ARG A 225 -27.16 -23.18 35.36
C ARG A 225 -26.26 -23.27 36.60
N GLY A 226 -25.96 -22.12 37.22
CA GLY A 226 -24.83 -21.98 38.13
C GLY A 226 -23.48 -22.16 37.41
N GLY A 227 -22.41 -22.30 38.18
CA GLY A 227 -21.06 -22.55 37.66
C GLY A 227 -20.15 -21.32 37.60
N GLU A 228 -18.95 -21.53 37.06
CA GLU A 228 -17.93 -20.52 36.78
C GLU A 228 -18.01 -20.05 35.32
N VAL A 229 -17.47 -18.87 35.01
CA VAL A 229 -17.50 -18.27 33.67
C VAL A 229 -16.09 -18.16 33.09
N MET A 230 -15.94 -18.52 31.81
CA MET A 230 -14.70 -18.39 31.05
C MET A 230 -14.97 -17.70 29.71
N VAL A 231 -13.98 -16.96 29.21
CA VAL A 231 -13.97 -16.44 27.85
C VAL A 231 -13.56 -17.56 26.89
N ASN A 232 -14.34 -17.73 25.81
CA ASN A 232 -13.98 -18.61 24.70
C ASN A 232 -12.89 -17.95 23.85
N LEU A 233 -11.80 -18.67 23.60
CA LEU A 233 -10.73 -18.20 22.70
C LEU A 233 -11.03 -18.50 21.22
N GLY A 234 -12.13 -19.21 20.91
CA GLY A 234 -12.42 -19.69 19.55
C GLY A 234 -11.49 -20.80 19.05
N MET A 235 -10.60 -21.29 19.94
CA MET A 235 -9.70 -22.41 19.70
C MET A 235 -10.28 -23.72 20.23
N PHE A 236 -10.04 -24.80 19.50
CA PHE A 236 -10.45 -26.14 19.93
C PHE A 236 -9.50 -27.23 19.44
N ALA A 237 -9.40 -28.32 20.20
CA ALA A 237 -8.76 -29.56 19.76
C ALA A 237 -9.81 -30.66 19.57
N MET A 238 -9.81 -31.32 18.41
CA MET A 238 -10.72 -32.41 18.07
C MET A 238 -10.00 -33.74 17.84
N SER A 239 -10.66 -34.85 18.18
CA SER A 239 -10.20 -36.21 17.82
C SER A 239 -10.33 -36.49 16.33
N GLY A 240 -9.42 -37.28 15.75
CA GLY A 240 -9.58 -37.79 14.37
C GLY A 240 -10.93 -38.50 14.11
N VAL A 241 -11.45 -39.24 15.11
CA VAL A 241 -12.80 -39.88 15.03
C VAL A 241 -13.92 -38.85 14.86
N LEU A 242 -13.80 -37.67 15.48
CA LEU A 242 -14.77 -36.59 15.29
C LEU A 242 -14.60 -35.94 13.91
N ALA A 243 -13.36 -35.68 13.49
CA ALA A 243 -13.08 -35.10 12.17
C ALA A 243 -13.62 -35.99 11.03
N GLU A 244 -13.41 -37.31 11.11
CA GLU A 244 -13.99 -38.32 10.19
C GLU A 244 -15.52 -38.17 10.09
N ARG A 245 -16.21 -38.19 11.24
CA ARG A 245 -17.68 -38.09 11.28
C ARG A 245 -18.18 -36.75 10.78
N MET A 246 -17.47 -35.65 11.06
CA MET A 246 -17.81 -34.33 10.54
C MET A 246 -17.63 -34.25 9.01
N LEU A 247 -16.55 -34.79 8.46
CA LEU A 247 -16.37 -34.85 6.99
C LEU A 247 -17.52 -35.62 6.33
N ASP A 248 -17.85 -36.82 6.82
CA ASP A 248 -18.99 -37.60 6.34
C ASP A 248 -20.32 -36.83 6.47
N ALA A 249 -20.58 -36.23 7.63
CA ALA A 249 -21.84 -35.53 7.89
C ALA A 249 -22.01 -34.18 7.19
N PHE A 250 -20.94 -33.59 6.67
CA PHE A 250 -20.96 -32.33 5.92
C PHE A 250 -20.45 -32.47 4.47
N SER A 251 -20.23 -33.70 3.99
CA SER A 251 -19.80 -34.05 2.63
C SER A 251 -20.56 -33.29 1.53
N ASP A 252 -21.89 -33.29 1.55
CA ASP A 252 -22.72 -32.56 0.57
C ASP A 252 -22.46 -31.04 0.53
N LYS A 253 -22.04 -30.43 1.64
CA LYS A 253 -21.67 -29.00 1.72
C LYS A 253 -20.24 -28.77 1.21
N LEU A 254 -19.35 -29.72 1.48
CA LEU A 254 -17.95 -29.70 1.03
C LEU A 254 -17.88 -29.88 -0.50
N GLU A 255 -18.57 -30.89 -1.04
CA GLU A 255 -18.72 -31.11 -2.49
C GLU A 255 -19.37 -29.93 -3.20
N ALA A 256 -20.46 -29.39 -2.65
CA ALA A 256 -21.13 -28.20 -3.20
C ALA A 256 -20.33 -26.90 -3.04
N ARG A 257 -19.22 -26.92 -2.26
CA ARG A 257 -18.38 -25.77 -1.90
C ARG A 257 -19.19 -24.59 -1.38
N LYS A 258 -20.26 -24.86 -0.63
CA LYS A 258 -21.29 -23.89 -0.22
C LYS A 258 -21.85 -24.21 1.16
N GLY A 259 -21.92 -23.18 2.00
CA GLY A 259 -22.58 -23.24 3.30
C GLY A 259 -22.04 -22.19 4.25
N LYS A 260 -22.78 -21.95 5.34
CA LYS A 260 -22.32 -21.13 6.47
C LYS A 260 -22.59 -21.92 7.75
N PHE A 261 -21.52 -22.19 8.47
CA PHE A 261 -21.55 -22.89 9.75
C PHE A 261 -20.21 -22.66 10.47
N ASN A 262 -20.26 -22.01 11.62
CA ASN A 262 -19.16 -21.86 12.58
C ASN A 262 -19.22 -23.05 13.57
N SER A 263 -18.07 -23.67 13.88
CA SER A 263 -17.98 -24.77 14.85
C SER A 263 -18.67 -24.48 16.21
N ASP A 264 -18.66 -23.22 16.66
CA ASP A 264 -19.31 -22.77 17.88
C ASP A 264 -20.84 -22.96 17.86
N GLU A 265 -21.49 -22.99 16.69
CA GLU A 265 -22.92 -23.30 16.57
C GLU A 265 -23.21 -24.78 16.88
N LEU A 266 -22.32 -25.70 16.48
CA LEU A 266 -22.43 -27.13 16.78
C LEU A 266 -22.12 -27.41 18.24
N TRP A 267 -21.14 -26.70 18.82
CA TRP A 267 -20.85 -26.78 20.24
C TRP A 267 -22.06 -26.32 21.06
N GLN A 268 -22.69 -25.18 20.69
CA GLN A 268 -23.93 -24.70 21.31
C GLN A 268 -25.08 -25.72 21.15
N LEU A 269 -25.31 -26.30 19.97
CA LEU A 269 -26.34 -27.34 19.79
C LEU A 269 -26.14 -28.56 20.70
N TRP A 270 -24.89 -28.92 21.02
CA TRP A 270 -24.61 -30.08 21.86
C TRP A 270 -24.75 -29.84 23.37
N VAL A 271 -24.56 -28.60 23.86
CA VAL A 271 -24.56 -28.26 25.30
C VAL A 271 -25.66 -27.30 25.74
N SER A 272 -26.27 -26.55 24.83
CA SER A 272 -27.25 -25.50 25.10
C SER A 272 -28.60 -25.82 24.43
N PRO A 273 -29.52 -26.53 25.13
CA PRO A 273 -30.83 -26.92 24.58
C PRO A 273 -31.73 -25.78 24.07
N GLU A 274 -31.43 -24.55 24.50
CA GLU A 274 -32.13 -23.31 24.17
C GLU A 274 -31.54 -22.59 22.94
N PHE A 275 -30.47 -23.12 22.33
CA PHE A 275 -29.90 -22.56 21.11
C PHE A 275 -30.76 -22.95 19.90
N GLU A 276 -31.20 -21.92 19.17
CA GLU A 276 -31.91 -22.05 17.90
C GLU A 276 -30.90 -22.00 16.74
N ALA A 277 -31.03 -22.94 15.82
CA ALA A 277 -30.24 -23.02 14.60
C ALA A 277 -31.10 -23.63 13.49
N ASP A 278 -30.64 -23.52 12.25
CA ASP A 278 -31.30 -24.16 11.11
C ASP A 278 -31.54 -25.66 11.35
N TYR A 279 -32.71 -26.14 10.92
CA TYR A 279 -33.12 -27.54 11.07
C TYR A 279 -32.06 -28.53 10.53
N TRP A 280 -31.47 -28.24 9.36
CA TRP A 280 -30.48 -29.09 8.71
C TRP A 280 -29.20 -29.26 9.55
N LEU A 281 -28.80 -28.22 10.29
CA LEU A 281 -27.62 -28.25 11.15
C LEU A 281 -27.93 -29.00 12.45
N ARG A 282 -29.12 -28.77 13.03
CA ARG A 282 -29.60 -29.46 14.23
C ARG A 282 -29.71 -30.97 14.02
N GLU A 283 -30.31 -31.41 12.91
CA GLU A 283 -30.42 -32.83 12.54
C GLU A 283 -29.04 -33.51 12.48
N ARG A 284 -28.07 -32.86 11.83
CA ARG A 284 -26.69 -33.36 11.72
C ARG A 284 -25.97 -33.35 13.07
N ALA A 285 -26.17 -32.31 13.88
CA ALA A 285 -25.61 -32.24 15.22
C ALA A 285 -26.08 -33.41 16.10
N ASP A 286 -27.39 -33.71 16.10
CA ASP A 286 -27.95 -34.82 16.86
C ASP A 286 -27.47 -36.18 16.31
N ARG A 287 -27.37 -36.34 14.98
CA ARG A 287 -26.81 -37.56 14.37
C ARG A 287 -25.36 -37.78 14.78
N LEU A 288 -24.49 -36.79 14.59
CA LEU A 288 -23.08 -36.82 14.97
C LEU A 288 -22.90 -37.20 16.45
N LYS A 289 -23.64 -36.54 17.34
CA LYS A 289 -23.60 -36.78 18.78
C LYS A 289 -23.87 -38.25 19.14
N ASN A 290 -24.82 -38.88 18.46
CA ASN A 290 -25.17 -40.30 18.65
C ASN A 290 -24.13 -41.26 18.05
N GLU A 291 -23.55 -40.93 16.89
CA GLU A 291 -22.53 -41.76 16.24
C GLU A 291 -21.20 -41.76 17.01
N ILE A 292 -20.73 -40.57 17.40
CA ILE A 292 -19.45 -40.38 18.10
C ILE A 292 -19.47 -41.12 19.45
N PHE A 293 -20.57 -41.02 20.20
CA PHE A 293 -20.75 -41.71 21.48
C PHE A 293 -20.65 -43.24 21.36
N ARG A 294 -21.04 -43.81 20.21
CA ARG A 294 -20.89 -45.24 19.90
C ARG A 294 -19.47 -45.59 19.43
N ALA A 295 -18.82 -44.70 18.68
CA ALA A 295 -17.51 -44.94 18.08
C ALA A 295 -16.37 -44.94 19.12
N LYS A 296 -16.40 -44.04 20.11
CA LYS A 296 -15.42 -44.01 21.21
C LYS A 296 -16.03 -43.41 22.48
N PRO A 297 -15.89 -44.04 23.66
CA PRO A 297 -16.52 -43.55 24.89
C PRO A 297 -15.69 -42.44 25.56
N LEU A 298 -15.52 -41.30 24.88
CA LEU A 298 -14.96 -40.08 25.47
C LEU A 298 -16.07 -39.09 25.83
N ALA A 299 -15.78 -38.11 26.69
CA ALA A 299 -16.70 -36.99 26.91
C ALA A 299 -16.88 -36.20 25.60
N LEU A 300 -18.11 -35.80 25.24
CA LEU A 300 -18.37 -35.16 23.94
C LEU A 300 -17.62 -33.82 23.79
N ILE A 301 -17.86 -32.88 24.71
CA ILE A 301 -17.12 -31.62 24.84
C ILE A 301 -16.64 -31.47 26.28
N LYS A 302 -15.44 -30.93 26.48
CA LYS A 302 -14.99 -30.35 27.75
C LYS A 302 -14.28 -29.02 27.52
N SER A 303 -14.36 -28.12 28.50
CA SER A 303 -13.55 -26.91 28.54
C SER A 303 -12.26 -27.17 29.31
N PHE A 304 -11.11 -26.81 28.73
CA PHE A 304 -9.84 -26.75 29.44
C PHE A 304 -9.66 -25.37 30.08
N PRO A 305 -9.55 -25.29 31.42
CA PRO A 305 -9.48 -24.04 32.17
C PRO A 305 -8.03 -23.51 32.22
N LEU A 306 -7.63 -22.74 31.21
CA LEU A 306 -6.34 -22.07 31.19
C LEU A 306 -6.12 -21.29 32.49
N SER A 307 -4.89 -21.33 33.01
CA SER A 307 -4.52 -20.56 34.18
C SER A 307 -4.85 -19.09 33.94
N ASP A 308 -5.37 -18.43 34.96
CA ASP A 308 -5.48 -16.98 35.07
C ASP A 308 -4.13 -16.26 34.94
N ARG A 309 -3.00 -16.97 35.04
CA ARG A 309 -1.65 -16.44 34.75
C ARG A 309 -1.23 -16.60 33.29
N THR A 310 -1.93 -17.39 32.47
CA THR A 310 -1.69 -17.47 31.02
C THR A 310 -2.03 -16.12 30.39
N ALA A 311 -1.12 -15.61 29.55
CA ALA A 311 -1.34 -14.33 28.87
C ALA A 311 -1.90 -14.56 27.48
N TRP A 312 -2.94 -13.81 27.12
CA TRP A 312 -3.53 -13.80 25.78
C TRP A 312 -3.34 -12.42 25.16
N LEU A 313 -2.74 -12.39 23.98
CA LEU A 313 -2.43 -11.18 23.21
C LEU A 313 -3.04 -11.37 21.80
N ASP A 314 -4.16 -10.69 21.55
CA ASP A 314 -4.90 -10.74 20.28
C ASP A 314 -4.48 -9.55 19.40
N PHE A 315 -3.86 -9.79 18.23
CA PHE A 315 -3.42 -8.75 17.30
C PHE A 315 -4.52 -8.36 16.28
N GLY A 316 -5.77 -8.72 16.60
CA GLY A 316 -6.89 -8.69 15.69
C GLY A 316 -7.39 -7.30 15.26
N THR A 317 -6.95 -6.23 15.94
CA THR A 317 -7.26 -4.82 15.62
C THR A 317 -6.02 -3.94 15.75
N ASN A 318 -6.14 -2.67 15.33
CA ASN A 318 -5.11 -1.65 15.52
C ASN A 318 -4.74 -1.47 17.00
N GLU A 319 -5.70 -1.08 17.84
CA GLU A 319 -5.48 -0.85 19.27
C GLU A 319 -4.76 -2.02 19.93
N CYS A 320 -5.27 -3.26 19.75
CA CYS A 320 -4.67 -4.43 20.36
C CYS A 320 -3.27 -4.73 19.80
N TYR A 321 -2.99 -4.47 18.51
CA TYR A 321 -1.62 -4.58 17.98
C TYR A 321 -0.66 -3.64 18.71
N TYR A 322 -1.01 -2.36 18.87
CA TYR A 322 -0.20 -1.41 19.62
C TYR A 322 0.00 -1.85 21.08
N GLU A 323 -1.09 -2.14 21.80
CA GLU A 323 -1.03 -2.56 23.20
C GLU A 323 -0.17 -3.81 23.41
N ASN A 324 -0.28 -4.81 22.52
CA ASN A 324 0.48 -6.06 22.61
C ASN A 324 1.97 -5.87 22.30
N VAL A 325 2.35 -5.06 21.29
CA VAL A 325 3.77 -4.80 21.02
C VAL A 325 4.38 -3.93 22.13
N MET A 326 3.66 -2.93 22.63
CA MET A 326 4.11 -2.13 23.78
C MET A 326 4.24 -2.98 25.06
N ARG A 327 3.49 -4.09 25.18
CA ARG A 327 3.60 -5.05 26.29
C ARG A 327 5.00 -5.65 26.46
N ILE A 328 5.82 -5.67 25.39
CA ILE A 328 7.23 -6.09 25.42
C ILE A 328 8.01 -5.28 26.47
N LEU A 329 7.64 -4.02 26.68
CA LEU A 329 8.32 -3.09 27.61
C LEU A 329 7.83 -3.21 29.07
N ALA A 330 6.81 -4.04 29.33
CA ALA A 330 6.27 -4.18 30.68
C ALA A 330 7.18 -5.01 31.60
N GLU A 331 7.34 -4.56 32.85
CA GLU A 331 8.13 -5.27 33.87
C GLU A 331 7.37 -6.35 34.65
N ASP A 332 6.13 -6.63 34.28
CA ASP A 332 5.39 -7.75 34.84
C ASP A 332 5.75 -9.09 34.17
N ASP A 333 5.20 -10.16 34.75
CA ASP A 333 5.35 -11.56 34.32
C ASP A 333 4.92 -11.78 32.86
N VAL A 334 3.98 -10.99 32.33
CA VAL A 334 3.54 -11.09 30.93
C VAL A 334 4.60 -10.49 30.00
N GLY A 335 5.06 -9.27 30.27
CA GLY A 335 6.10 -8.63 29.46
C GLY A 335 7.39 -9.43 29.45
N LYS A 336 7.81 -9.97 30.61
CA LYS A 336 9.00 -10.83 30.74
C LYS A 336 8.91 -12.10 29.92
N ARG A 337 7.77 -12.81 29.92
CA ARG A 337 7.58 -13.99 29.06
C ARG A 337 7.50 -13.63 27.57
N LEU A 338 6.86 -12.51 27.21
CA LEU A 338 6.79 -12.07 25.82
C LEU A 338 8.19 -11.75 25.27
N ARG A 339 9.03 -11.06 26.05
CA ARG A 339 10.44 -10.81 25.71
C ARG A 339 11.22 -12.11 25.50
N GLY A 340 11.12 -13.05 26.43
CA GLY A 340 11.78 -14.36 26.31
C GLY A 340 11.30 -15.17 25.10
N PHE A 341 10.03 -15.07 24.73
CA PHE A 341 9.46 -15.76 23.57
C PHE A 341 9.94 -15.19 22.22
N LEU A 342 9.99 -13.85 22.13
CA LEU A 342 10.46 -13.09 20.96
C LEU A 342 12.00 -12.97 20.89
N GLY A 343 12.72 -13.38 21.93
CA GLY A 343 14.19 -13.28 21.98
C GLY A 343 14.72 -11.84 22.07
N VAL A 344 13.95 -10.91 22.64
CA VAL A 344 14.30 -9.48 22.68
C VAL A 344 14.73 -8.99 24.05
N GLU A 345 15.76 -8.14 24.08
CA GLU A 345 16.31 -7.52 25.29
C GLU A 345 16.01 -6.02 25.37
N ILE A 346 15.72 -5.52 26.58
CA ILE A 346 15.58 -4.09 26.85
C ILE A 346 16.98 -3.50 27.01
N LYS A 347 17.32 -2.49 26.19
CA LYS A 347 18.63 -1.85 26.19
C LYS A 347 18.58 -0.53 26.95
N ILE A 348 19.39 -0.40 28.00
CA ILE A 348 19.53 0.84 28.79
C ILE A 348 20.73 1.63 28.25
N SER A 349 20.49 2.44 27.22
CA SER A 349 21.37 3.49 26.63
C SER A 349 22.84 3.17 26.33
N SER A 350 23.23 3.25 25.05
CA SER A 350 24.36 4.08 24.61
C SER A 350 24.43 4.15 23.08
N VAL A 351 24.27 5.36 22.51
CA VAL A 351 24.24 5.62 21.07
C VAL A 351 25.05 6.90 20.77
N LYS A 352 26.22 6.75 20.12
CA LYS A 352 27.11 7.88 19.82
C LYS A 352 26.44 8.89 18.87
N ASN A 353 26.91 10.14 18.86
CA ASN A 353 26.32 11.29 18.14
C ASN A 353 24.95 11.78 18.64
N GLY A 354 24.43 11.19 19.73
CA GLY A 354 23.45 11.76 20.66
C GLY A 354 21.96 11.68 20.26
N CYS A 355 21.03 11.97 21.15
CA CYS A 355 20.91 11.43 22.52
C CYS A 355 19.41 11.50 22.91
N GLU A 356 18.75 10.56 23.57
CA GLU A 356 18.71 9.10 23.45
C GLU A 356 17.35 8.62 24.01
N VAL A 357 16.93 7.40 23.67
CA VAL A 357 15.52 6.96 23.68
C VAL A 357 15.28 5.88 24.74
N LEU A 358 14.35 6.10 25.66
CA LEU A 358 14.25 5.33 26.92
C LEU A 358 12.79 5.03 27.29
N ASP A 359 12.43 3.93 27.92
CA ASP A 359 13.07 2.61 27.93
C ASP A 359 12.63 1.83 26.67
N SER A 360 13.46 0.94 26.12
CA SER A 360 13.27 0.51 24.72
C SER A 360 13.77 -0.87 24.30
N VAL A 361 13.28 -1.37 23.16
CA VAL A 361 13.81 -2.51 22.40
C VAL A 361 14.20 -2.04 20.98
N TYR A 362 15.36 -2.47 20.46
CA TYR A 362 16.00 -1.89 19.27
C TYR A 362 16.81 -2.91 18.43
N GLU A 363 16.51 -3.00 17.13
CA GLU A 363 17.19 -3.77 16.06
C GLU A 363 17.28 -2.94 14.76
N ASN A 364 18.19 -3.14 13.80
CA ASN A 364 19.64 -3.28 13.94
C ASN A 364 20.43 -1.96 13.64
N VAL A 365 19.72 -0.83 13.54
CA VAL A 365 20.05 0.57 13.95
C VAL A 365 21.33 1.26 13.46
N GLU A 366 21.15 2.45 12.85
CA GLU A 366 22.08 3.60 13.00
C GLU A 366 21.34 4.97 13.02
N PHE A 367 22.00 6.10 13.28
CA PHE A 367 21.35 7.31 13.85
C PHE A 367 22.16 8.62 13.74
N GLU A 368 21.49 9.77 13.83
CA GLU A 368 22.01 11.12 14.17
C GLU A 368 20.84 12.14 14.13
N LYS A 369 20.13 12.61 15.16
CA LYS A 369 20.24 12.63 16.63
C LYS A 369 18.85 13.01 17.21
N GLY A 370 18.23 12.22 18.10
CA GLY A 370 16.75 12.25 18.38
C GLY A 370 16.25 12.52 19.82
N LEU A 371 15.04 12.03 20.16
CA LEU A 371 14.46 11.69 21.50
C LEU A 371 13.04 11.08 21.36
N VAL A 372 12.93 9.77 21.16
CA VAL A 372 11.69 8.96 21.25
C VAL A 372 11.63 8.38 22.69
N LYS A 373 10.48 8.00 23.27
CA LYS A 373 10.38 7.40 24.64
C LYS A 373 8.94 7.02 25.02
N ASN A 374 8.57 5.84 25.53
CA ASN A 374 9.22 4.52 25.53
C ASN A 374 8.99 3.82 24.17
N SER A 375 9.69 2.73 23.83
CA SER A 375 9.79 2.34 22.39
C SER A 375 10.10 0.88 22.05
N VAL A 376 9.56 0.36 20.94
CA VAL A 376 10.04 -0.86 20.25
C VAL A 376 10.37 -0.50 18.80
N ILE A 377 11.61 -0.72 18.33
CA ILE A 377 12.07 -0.28 17.00
C ILE A 377 12.87 -1.39 16.27
N SER A 378 12.49 -1.73 15.04
CA SER A 378 13.29 -2.49 14.07
C SER A 378 13.17 -1.89 12.65
N ASN A 379 13.90 -2.30 11.61
CA ASN A 379 15.31 -2.72 11.59
C ASN A 379 16.28 -1.51 11.44
N SER A 380 15.72 -0.30 11.35
CA SER A 380 16.31 0.99 11.75
C SER A 380 17.56 1.55 11.02
N THR A 381 17.45 2.79 10.54
CA THR A 381 18.51 3.83 10.50
C THR A 381 17.83 5.21 10.68
N ALA A 382 18.51 6.32 11.01
CA ALA A 382 17.84 7.61 11.26
C ALA A 382 18.71 8.87 11.11
N LYS A 383 18.13 10.02 10.72
CA LYS A 383 18.71 11.36 10.90
C LYS A 383 17.76 12.45 11.44
N HIS A 384 17.25 12.21 12.66
CA HIS A 384 16.74 13.12 13.73
C HIS A 384 15.24 12.99 14.11
N ALA A 385 14.88 12.07 15.03
CA ALA A 385 13.48 11.72 15.39
C ALA A 385 13.03 12.09 16.83
N GLN A 386 11.71 12.15 17.15
CA GLN A 386 11.22 12.59 18.49
C GLN A 386 9.78 12.13 18.94
N LEU A 387 9.49 10.83 19.14
CA LEU A 387 8.12 10.27 19.37
C LEU A 387 7.87 9.73 20.82
N GLU A 388 6.71 10.00 21.43
CA GLU A 388 6.36 9.57 22.80
C GLU A 388 4.92 9.00 22.93
N GLN A 389 4.64 7.70 23.09
CA GLN A 389 5.47 6.48 23.05
C GLN A 389 5.28 5.73 21.73
N ALA A 390 6.06 4.67 21.44
CA ALA A 390 6.21 4.22 20.04
C ALA A 390 6.47 2.72 19.78
N CYS A 391 5.96 2.25 18.64
CA CYS A 391 6.38 1.04 17.94
C CYS A 391 6.78 1.41 16.49
N VAL A 392 7.89 0.87 15.98
CA VAL A 392 8.43 1.18 14.65
C VAL A 392 9.07 -0.09 14.06
N ILE A 393 8.64 -0.62 12.91
CA ILE A 393 9.13 -1.92 12.39
C ILE A 393 9.46 -1.84 10.90
N ASN A 394 10.67 -2.31 10.54
CA ASN A 394 11.39 -2.19 9.25
C ASN A 394 11.58 -0.73 8.77
N SER A 395 12.77 -0.11 8.94
CA SER A 395 12.91 1.37 8.90
C SER A 395 14.27 1.96 8.46
N LYS A 396 14.30 3.12 7.76
CA LYS A 396 15.42 4.10 7.69
C LYS A 396 14.94 5.57 7.52
N LEU A 397 15.27 6.49 8.45
CA LEU A 397 14.49 7.73 8.69
C LEU A 397 15.32 9.04 8.59
N ASN A 398 14.71 10.25 8.43
CA ASN A 398 15.46 11.52 8.26
C ASN A 398 14.87 12.82 8.85
N ARG A 399 13.66 12.84 9.46
CA ARG A 399 13.33 13.66 10.66
C ARG A 399 11.89 13.48 11.15
N ILE A 400 11.67 13.40 12.47
CA ILE A 400 10.37 13.03 13.06
C ILE A 400 10.10 13.72 14.41
N ARG A 401 8.83 13.96 14.81
CA ARG A 401 8.35 14.07 16.21
C ARG A 401 6.99 13.38 16.44
N GLY A 402 6.48 13.29 17.68
CA GLY A 402 5.06 12.96 17.92
C GLY A 402 4.70 12.17 19.18
N LYS A 403 3.53 11.52 19.08
CA LYS A 403 2.68 10.94 20.12
C LYS A 403 1.61 10.00 19.53
N ASN A 404 0.98 9.17 20.35
CA ASN A 404 1.46 7.80 20.61
C ASN A 404 1.29 6.91 19.35
N CYS A 405 2.25 6.01 19.11
CA CYS A 405 2.59 5.66 17.73
C CYS A 405 2.78 4.16 17.45
N VAL A 406 2.37 3.75 16.24
CA VAL A 406 2.87 2.56 15.52
C VAL A 406 3.27 2.98 14.10
N VAL A 407 4.42 2.53 13.60
CA VAL A 407 4.97 2.86 12.28
C VAL A 407 5.55 1.61 11.61
N TYR A 408 5.03 1.20 10.45
CA TYR A 408 5.40 -0.03 9.74
C TYR A 408 5.03 0.16 8.26
N ASN A 409 5.90 0.15 7.25
CA ASN A 409 7.29 -0.32 7.03
C ASN A 409 7.98 0.75 6.13
N VAL A 410 9.03 1.45 6.58
CA VAL A 410 9.25 2.90 6.24
C VAL A 410 10.68 3.30 5.81
N VAL A 411 10.79 4.16 4.78
CA VAL A 411 11.99 4.99 4.51
C VAL A 411 11.59 6.46 4.22
N ASP A 412 12.32 7.47 4.74
CA ASP A 412 11.96 8.91 4.64
C ASP A 412 13.14 9.91 4.49
N HIS A 413 12.89 11.09 3.88
CA HIS A 413 13.89 12.14 3.61
C HIS A 413 13.44 13.62 3.81
N ALA A 414 12.51 13.94 4.72
CA ALA A 414 12.12 15.34 5.03
C ALA A 414 11.81 15.61 6.51
N GLU A 415 10.54 15.77 6.94
CA GLU A 415 10.12 15.95 8.35
C GLU A 415 8.70 15.37 8.60
N LEU A 416 8.41 14.80 9.78
CA LEU A 416 7.12 14.14 10.10
C LEU A 416 6.71 14.28 11.59
N GLU A 417 5.62 14.97 11.94
CA GLU A 417 5.14 15.07 13.34
C GLU A 417 3.72 14.44 13.53
N LEU A 418 3.51 13.61 14.57
CA LEU A 418 2.31 12.76 14.73
C LEU A 418 1.57 12.91 16.08
N GLU A 419 0.24 13.03 16.03
CA GLU A 419 -0.73 12.78 17.12
C GLU A 419 -2.07 12.32 16.49
N ASP A 420 -2.88 11.42 17.07
CA ASP A 420 -2.53 10.16 17.75
C ASP A 420 -3.16 9.04 16.91
N CYS A 421 -2.34 8.23 16.23
CA CYS A 421 -2.81 7.43 15.09
C CYS A 421 -1.82 6.36 14.62
N PHE A 422 -2.36 5.38 13.89
CA PHE A 422 -1.64 4.49 12.99
C PHE A 422 -1.33 5.19 11.66
N LEU A 423 -0.15 4.89 11.09
CA LEU A 423 0.26 5.31 9.75
C LEU A 423 0.80 4.10 8.98
N VAL A 424 0.30 3.89 7.76
CA VAL A 424 0.68 2.79 6.85
C VAL A 424 0.85 3.35 5.44
N ASP A 425 1.93 2.96 4.77
CA ASP A 425 2.15 3.25 3.35
C ASP A 425 1.83 2.02 2.50
N VAL A 426 0.90 2.15 1.55
CA VAL A 426 0.55 1.13 0.55
C VAL A 426 1.21 1.50 -0.78
N PHE A 427 2.00 0.60 -1.32
CA PHE A 427 2.72 0.81 -2.59
C PHE A 427 1.97 0.15 -3.73
N HIS A 428 1.59 0.91 -4.75
CA HIS A 428 0.83 0.45 -5.92
C HIS A 428 1.57 0.85 -7.20
N PRO A 429 1.72 -0.05 -8.20
CA PRO A 429 2.54 0.19 -9.40
C PRO A 429 2.19 1.52 -10.11
N ASP A 430 0.91 1.78 -10.38
CA ASP A 430 0.46 3.01 -11.07
C ASP A 430 0.22 4.24 -10.17
N LYS A 431 0.12 4.07 -8.84
CA LYS A 431 -0.23 5.17 -7.90
C LYS A 431 0.93 5.57 -6.99
N GLY A 432 2.06 4.88 -7.07
CA GLY A 432 3.20 5.08 -6.19
C GLY A 432 2.85 4.75 -4.73
N ARG A 433 3.26 5.62 -3.81
CA ARG A 433 3.05 5.46 -2.36
C ARG A 433 1.78 6.17 -1.91
N ILE A 434 0.76 5.39 -1.55
CA ILE A 434 -0.48 5.87 -0.94
C ILE A 434 -0.33 5.81 0.58
N ARG A 435 -0.48 6.95 1.27
CA ARG A 435 -0.38 7.01 2.73
C ARG A 435 -1.75 6.95 3.39
N LEU A 436 -1.87 6.10 4.40
CA LEU A 436 -3.09 5.89 5.18
C LEU A 436 -2.87 6.21 6.66
N LYS A 437 -3.81 6.97 7.24
CA LYS A 437 -3.89 7.37 8.63
C LYS A 437 -5.20 6.88 9.26
N MET A 438 -5.15 6.43 10.51
CA MET A 438 -6.34 6.02 11.28
C MET A 438 -6.11 6.25 12.78
N GLN A 439 -7.07 6.84 13.49
CA GLN A 439 -6.96 7.04 14.95
C GLN A 439 -6.94 5.70 15.70
N ILE A 440 -6.19 5.65 16.81
CA ILE A 440 -6.13 4.47 17.67
C ILE A 440 -7.50 4.22 18.29
N GLY A 441 -8.03 3.01 18.16
CA GLY A 441 -9.35 2.63 18.70
C GLY A 441 -10.55 3.06 17.85
N ALA A 442 -10.34 3.67 16.67
CA ALA A 442 -11.43 4.04 15.75
C ALA A 442 -12.24 2.83 15.26
N GLU A 443 -11.65 1.62 15.29
CA GLU A 443 -12.34 0.35 14.99
C GLU A 443 -13.48 -0.01 15.95
N LYS A 444 -13.62 0.71 17.08
CA LYS A 444 -14.74 0.56 18.03
C LYS A 444 -16.03 1.20 17.53
N GLU A 445 -15.95 2.08 16.55
CA GLU A 445 -17.11 2.67 15.87
C GLU A 445 -17.63 1.74 14.76
N ASP A 446 -18.83 2.02 14.25
CA ASP A 446 -19.48 1.23 13.20
C ASP A 446 -18.58 1.06 11.96
N LYS A 447 -18.46 -0.19 11.46
CA LYS A 447 -17.58 -0.52 10.33
C LYS A 447 -17.79 0.41 9.13
N GLU A 448 -19.04 0.74 8.82
CA GLU A 448 -19.38 1.60 7.67
C GLU A 448 -18.69 2.97 7.75
N LYS A 449 -18.57 3.55 8.96
CA LYS A 449 -18.00 4.87 9.19
C LYS A 449 -16.52 4.92 8.83
N TRP A 450 -15.72 3.93 9.23
CA TRP A 450 -14.27 3.92 8.96
C TRP A 450 -13.87 3.14 7.70
N TRP A 451 -14.72 2.25 7.20
CA TRP A 451 -14.42 1.42 6.02
C TRP A 451 -14.71 2.15 4.70
N TYR A 452 -15.89 2.75 4.56
CA TYR A 452 -16.33 3.39 3.32
C TYR A 452 -16.02 4.89 3.24
N SER A 453 -15.90 5.59 4.38
CA SER A 453 -15.58 7.02 4.40
C SER A 453 -14.09 7.29 4.21
N ARG A 454 -13.76 8.42 3.57
CA ARG A 454 -12.39 8.95 3.58
C ARG A 454 -12.09 9.56 4.95
N LEU A 455 -11.22 8.91 5.72
CA LEU A 455 -10.83 9.37 7.06
C LEU A 455 -9.98 10.65 6.98
N PRO A 456 -9.97 11.51 8.01
CA PRO A 456 -9.19 12.74 8.01
C PRO A 456 -7.69 12.51 7.75
N GLY A 457 -7.19 13.07 6.66
CA GLY A 457 -5.80 12.93 6.21
C GLY A 457 -5.54 11.81 5.20
N ASN A 458 -6.58 11.13 4.70
CA ASN A 458 -6.47 10.11 3.65
C ASN A 458 -7.14 10.60 2.36
N ASP A 459 -6.45 10.46 1.23
CA ASP A 459 -7.00 10.78 -0.09
C ASP A 459 -8.08 9.79 -0.54
N PHE A 460 -8.10 8.59 0.05
CA PHE A 460 -8.98 7.46 -0.29
C PHE A 460 -9.53 6.79 0.98
N SER A 461 -10.68 6.13 0.86
CA SER A 461 -11.24 5.29 1.92
C SER A 461 -10.54 3.92 1.97
N LEU A 462 -10.71 3.19 3.07
CA LEU A 462 -10.14 1.84 3.19
C LEU A 462 -10.76 0.86 2.18
N SER A 463 -12.03 1.06 1.80
CA SER A 463 -12.67 0.30 0.73
C SER A 463 -12.11 0.67 -0.65
N GLU A 464 -11.91 1.96 -0.95
CA GLU A 464 -11.33 2.40 -2.22
C GLU A 464 -9.92 1.82 -2.42
N ILE A 465 -9.08 1.80 -1.36
CA ILE A 465 -7.77 1.14 -1.43
C ILE A 465 -7.88 -0.38 -1.51
N ALA A 466 -8.80 -1.00 -0.77
CA ALA A 466 -9.03 -2.45 -0.91
C ALA A 466 -9.47 -2.83 -2.33
N ASP A 467 -10.20 -1.96 -3.02
CA ASP A 467 -10.60 -2.14 -4.42
C ASP A 467 -9.43 -1.89 -5.39
N MET A 468 -8.61 -0.84 -5.18
CA MET A 468 -7.41 -0.59 -6.02
C MET A 468 -6.37 -1.71 -5.90
N MET A 469 -6.21 -2.30 -4.72
CA MET A 469 -5.25 -3.38 -4.48
C MET A 469 -5.75 -4.75 -4.98
N LYS A 470 -6.95 -4.85 -5.59
CA LYS A 470 -7.41 -6.08 -6.25
C LYS A 470 -6.56 -6.34 -7.51
N GLY A 471 -5.91 -7.49 -7.54
CA GLY A 471 -5.05 -7.88 -8.67
C GLY A 471 -3.61 -7.38 -8.57
N VAL A 472 -3.31 -6.39 -7.71
CA VAL A 472 -1.92 -5.97 -7.43
C VAL A 472 -1.21 -7.10 -6.70
N SER A 473 -0.07 -7.53 -7.24
CA SER A 473 0.79 -8.54 -6.62
C SER A 473 1.74 -7.92 -5.60
N GLU A 474 2.11 -8.68 -4.57
CA GLU A 474 3.12 -8.22 -3.60
C GLU A 474 4.48 -7.92 -4.25
N TYR A 475 4.80 -8.57 -5.38
CA TYR A 475 6.00 -8.26 -6.16
C TYR A 475 5.96 -6.83 -6.73
N GLU A 476 4.82 -6.40 -7.28
CA GLU A 476 4.65 -5.03 -7.75
C GLU A 476 4.68 -4.03 -6.58
N MET A 477 4.14 -4.40 -5.42
CA MET A 477 4.23 -3.61 -4.19
C MET A 477 5.69 -3.44 -3.75
N GLU A 478 6.47 -4.53 -3.70
CA GLU A 478 7.87 -4.51 -3.23
C GLU A 478 8.81 -3.84 -4.23
N VAL A 479 8.59 -4.02 -5.55
CA VAL A 479 9.32 -3.28 -6.60
C VAL A 479 9.02 -1.78 -6.48
N THR A 480 7.75 -1.41 -6.27
CA THR A 480 7.37 0.00 -6.08
C THR A 480 7.99 0.55 -4.79
N LYS A 481 7.92 -0.18 -3.67
CA LYS A 481 8.56 0.19 -2.40
C LYS A 481 10.06 0.40 -2.56
N LYS A 482 10.77 -0.53 -3.22
CA LYS A 482 12.22 -0.41 -3.47
C LYS A 482 12.59 0.86 -4.25
N LYS A 483 11.79 1.28 -5.24
CA LYS A 483 12.00 2.58 -5.91
C LYS A 483 12.01 3.74 -4.92
N PHE A 484 11.16 3.73 -3.89
CA PHE A 484 11.12 4.77 -2.85
C PHE A 484 12.26 4.63 -1.82
N GLU A 485 12.87 3.45 -1.66
CA GLU A 485 14.03 3.23 -0.79
C GLU A 485 15.32 3.76 -1.45
N ASP A 486 15.52 3.50 -2.74
CA ASP A 486 16.70 3.95 -3.50
C ASP A 486 16.69 5.49 -3.76
N VAL A 487 15.53 6.12 -3.61
CA VAL A 487 15.30 7.58 -3.79
C VAL A 487 16.11 8.46 -2.84
N ALA A 488 16.55 7.90 -1.70
CA ALA A 488 17.47 8.53 -0.75
C ALA A 488 18.74 9.11 -1.39
N GLU A 489 19.25 8.42 -2.40
CA GLU A 489 20.56 8.67 -3.01
C GLU A 489 20.46 9.49 -4.30
N ILE A 490 19.26 9.88 -4.75
CA ILE A 490 19.06 10.60 -6.02
C ILE A 490 19.34 12.10 -5.82
N PRO A 491 20.43 12.66 -6.41
CA PRO A 491 20.74 14.08 -6.32
C PRO A 491 19.86 14.88 -7.27
N VAL A 492 18.67 15.29 -6.81
CA VAL A 492 17.77 16.19 -7.54
C VAL A 492 18.06 17.68 -7.32
N GLU A 493 18.97 18.03 -6.40
CA GLU A 493 19.42 19.42 -6.17
C GLU A 493 20.47 19.88 -7.21
N ARG A 494 20.34 19.41 -8.45
CA ARG A 494 21.18 19.78 -9.59
C ARG A 494 20.40 19.67 -10.90
N PRO A 495 20.84 20.34 -11.96
CA PRO A 495 20.37 20.09 -13.32
C PRO A 495 20.52 18.61 -13.71
N LEU A 496 19.47 18.05 -14.30
CA LEU A 496 19.32 16.63 -14.65
C LEU A 496 19.32 16.48 -16.18
N LYS A 497 20.26 15.71 -16.74
CA LYS A 497 20.28 15.40 -18.18
C LYS A 497 19.16 14.40 -18.49
N ILE A 498 18.34 14.74 -19.47
CA ILE A 498 17.18 13.97 -19.89
C ILE A 498 17.56 13.06 -21.04
N GLN A 499 17.05 11.81 -21.03
CA GLN A 499 17.17 10.91 -22.18
C GLN A 499 16.00 11.16 -23.15
N PRO A 500 16.26 11.69 -24.36
CA PRO A 500 15.23 11.92 -25.37
C PRO A 500 14.88 10.64 -26.14
N PHE A 501 13.76 10.66 -26.86
CA PHE A 501 13.38 9.60 -27.80
C PHE A 501 12.75 10.18 -29.07
N VAL A 502 12.66 9.38 -30.13
CA VAL A 502 12.11 9.79 -31.42
C VAL A 502 10.88 8.95 -31.76
N GLU A 503 9.79 9.62 -32.10
CA GLU A 503 8.60 8.98 -32.68
C GLU A 503 8.49 9.39 -34.16
N HIS A 504 8.60 8.43 -35.08
CA HIS A 504 8.32 8.66 -36.50
C HIS A 504 6.82 8.78 -36.74
N LYS A 505 6.43 9.73 -37.61
CA LYS A 505 5.04 10.03 -37.95
C LYS A 505 4.88 10.03 -39.48
N PRO A 506 3.66 9.86 -40.03
CA PRO A 506 3.45 9.86 -41.49
C PRO A 506 3.96 11.11 -42.22
N TRP A 507 4.09 12.23 -41.50
CA TRP A 507 4.49 13.54 -42.02
C TRP A 507 5.93 13.93 -41.66
N GLY A 508 6.71 13.07 -41.00
CA GLY A 508 8.07 13.39 -40.52
C GLY A 508 8.42 12.72 -39.19
N TYR A 509 8.90 13.49 -38.20
CA TYR A 509 9.20 12.95 -36.87
C TYR A 509 9.00 13.95 -35.73
N GLU A 510 8.80 13.41 -34.53
CA GLU A 510 8.82 14.12 -33.25
C GLU A 510 10.03 13.63 -32.43
N PHE A 511 10.95 14.53 -32.10
CA PHE A 511 12.03 14.29 -31.15
C PHE A 511 11.58 14.81 -29.77
N TRP A 512 11.27 13.89 -28.85
CA TRP A 512 10.72 14.19 -27.53
C TRP A 512 11.84 14.54 -26.55
N CYS A 513 12.06 15.84 -26.38
CA CYS A 513 13.10 16.40 -25.51
C CYS A 513 12.77 16.18 -24.03
N VAL A 514 11.54 16.49 -23.63
CA VAL A 514 11.00 16.35 -22.27
C VAL A 514 9.52 16.01 -22.35
N SER A 515 9.05 15.14 -21.47
CA SER A 515 7.65 14.78 -21.25
C SER A 515 7.57 13.96 -19.95
N PRO A 516 6.36 13.70 -19.42
CA PRO A 516 6.17 12.74 -18.33
C PRO A 516 6.80 11.36 -18.62
N ARG A 517 6.92 10.96 -19.91
CA ARG A 517 7.46 9.67 -20.37
C ARG A 517 9.00 9.64 -20.50
N ASN A 518 9.66 10.79 -20.61
CA ASN A 518 11.13 10.84 -20.65
C ASN A 518 11.70 10.49 -19.27
N TYR A 519 12.94 9.96 -19.24
CA TYR A 519 13.59 9.53 -18.00
C TYR A 519 14.94 10.18 -17.77
N CYS A 520 15.30 10.29 -16.50
CA CYS A 520 16.65 10.57 -16.02
C CYS A 520 17.35 9.25 -15.65
N GLU A 521 18.68 9.24 -15.73
CA GLU A 521 19.52 8.13 -15.29
C GLU A 521 20.37 8.53 -14.08
N PHE A 522 20.41 7.65 -13.08
CA PHE A 522 21.19 7.83 -11.86
C PHE A 522 21.97 6.56 -11.55
N GLU A 523 23.21 6.71 -11.07
CA GLU A 523 24.01 5.58 -10.59
C GLU A 523 23.83 5.49 -9.06
N THR A 524 23.32 4.35 -8.58
CA THR A 524 22.93 4.13 -7.18
C THR A 524 23.48 2.78 -6.76
N GLY A 525 24.34 2.73 -5.75
CA GLY A 525 25.02 1.48 -5.33
C GLY A 525 25.80 0.74 -6.43
N GLY A 526 26.25 1.44 -7.49
CA GLY A 526 26.91 0.83 -8.66
C GLY A 526 25.96 0.22 -9.70
N VAL A 527 24.65 0.49 -9.59
CA VAL A 527 23.62 0.08 -10.57
C VAL A 527 23.03 1.32 -11.22
N MET A 528 22.88 1.31 -12.53
CA MET A 528 22.17 2.38 -13.26
C MET A 528 20.67 2.21 -13.12
N GLN A 529 20.02 3.20 -12.52
CA GLN A 529 18.56 3.28 -12.38
C GLN A 529 17.97 4.33 -13.32
N ARG A 530 16.70 4.13 -13.68
CA ARG A 530 15.92 5.00 -14.57
C ARG A 530 14.64 5.42 -13.88
N PHE A 531 14.39 6.72 -13.85
CA PHE A 531 13.15 7.31 -13.32
C PHE A 531 12.56 8.24 -14.36
N THR A 532 11.29 8.03 -14.70
CA THR A 532 10.53 8.95 -15.54
C THR A 532 10.35 10.31 -14.85
N LEU A 533 10.11 11.36 -15.62
CA LEU A 533 9.85 12.69 -15.05
C LEU A 533 8.55 12.73 -14.24
N ASP A 534 7.58 11.86 -14.53
CA ASP A 534 6.37 11.71 -13.72
C ASP A 534 6.66 11.03 -12.37
N GLU A 535 7.42 9.93 -12.36
CA GLU A 535 7.89 9.30 -11.11
C GLU A 535 8.69 10.29 -10.27
N LEU A 536 9.65 11.00 -10.87
CA LEU A 536 10.41 12.03 -10.16
C LEU A 536 9.51 13.14 -9.61
N THR A 537 8.46 13.56 -10.33
CA THR A 537 7.48 14.56 -9.84
C THR A 537 6.67 14.04 -8.66
N CYS A 538 6.28 12.76 -8.67
CA CYS A 538 5.62 12.11 -7.53
C CYS A 538 6.55 12.00 -6.30
N LEU A 539 7.83 11.71 -6.53
CA LEU A 539 8.85 11.50 -5.50
C LEU A 539 9.36 12.81 -4.87
N PHE A 540 9.51 13.86 -5.68
CA PHE A 540 10.16 15.12 -5.31
C PHE A 540 9.39 16.37 -5.77
N PRO A 541 8.07 16.47 -5.57
CA PRO A 541 7.26 17.51 -6.19
C PRO A 541 7.74 18.93 -5.83
N GLU A 542 8.00 19.18 -4.55
CA GLU A 542 8.48 20.49 -4.09
C GLU A 542 9.89 20.83 -4.59
N LYS A 543 10.81 19.86 -4.64
CA LYS A 543 12.17 20.11 -5.14
C LYS A 543 12.18 20.37 -6.65
N LEU A 544 11.35 19.66 -7.41
CA LEU A 544 11.30 19.79 -8.88
C LEU A 544 10.49 21.00 -9.33
N ALA A 545 9.32 21.22 -8.76
CA ALA A 545 8.34 22.20 -9.23
C ALA A 545 8.10 23.38 -8.26
N GLY A 546 8.72 23.38 -7.08
CA GLY A 546 8.51 24.39 -6.04
C GLY A 546 7.20 24.22 -5.26
N ARG A 547 6.44 23.15 -5.52
CA ARG A 547 5.12 22.86 -4.96
C ARG A 547 4.67 21.43 -5.25
N ILE A 548 3.61 20.99 -4.58
CA ILE A 548 2.87 19.76 -4.93
C ILE A 548 2.23 19.91 -6.32
N LEU A 549 2.45 18.90 -7.19
CA LEU A 549 1.83 18.70 -8.50
C LEU A 549 1.38 17.23 -8.64
N GLU A 550 0.27 16.99 -9.34
CA GLU A 550 -0.25 15.64 -9.63
C GLU A 550 0.53 14.91 -10.74
N LYS A 551 1.18 15.67 -11.64
CA LYS A 551 1.85 15.17 -12.84
C LYS A 551 2.96 16.13 -13.28
N PHE A 552 4.00 15.65 -13.94
CA PHE A 552 5.02 16.51 -14.57
C PHE A 552 4.35 17.49 -15.57
N PRO A 553 4.64 18.81 -15.53
CA PRO A 553 3.74 19.81 -16.11
C PRO A 553 3.94 20.19 -17.58
N LEU A 554 5.07 19.81 -18.21
CA LEU A 554 5.40 20.22 -19.59
C LEU A 554 5.65 19.04 -20.53
N ILE A 555 5.44 19.27 -21.82
CA ILE A 555 5.96 18.47 -22.92
C ILE A 555 6.75 19.40 -23.84
N VAL A 556 7.94 18.97 -24.25
CA VAL A 556 8.85 19.69 -25.14
C VAL A 556 9.29 18.76 -26.26
N LYS A 557 9.13 19.19 -27.50
CA LYS A 557 9.48 18.42 -28.70
C LYS A 557 10.25 19.27 -29.70
N ILE A 558 11.07 18.62 -30.51
CA ILE A 558 11.50 19.17 -31.80
C ILE A 558 10.75 18.39 -32.89
N ILE A 559 9.87 19.07 -33.59
CA ILE A 559 9.00 18.49 -34.61
C ILE A 559 9.56 18.84 -35.99
N LYS A 560 9.81 17.84 -36.82
CA LYS A 560 10.16 18.03 -38.24
C LYS A 560 8.96 17.66 -39.10
N ALA A 561 8.44 18.63 -39.84
CA ALA A 561 7.39 18.45 -40.83
C ALA A 561 8.01 18.35 -42.23
N ASP A 562 7.94 17.17 -42.83
CA ASP A 562 8.25 16.92 -44.24
C ASP A 562 6.97 17.04 -45.09
N GLU A 563 5.81 16.68 -44.51
CA GLU A 563 4.48 16.99 -45.02
C GLU A 563 3.68 17.85 -44.02
N ASN A 564 2.50 18.36 -44.43
CA ASN A 564 1.61 19.06 -43.51
C ASN A 564 1.13 18.12 -42.38
N LEU A 565 1.22 18.59 -41.14
CA LEU A 565 0.55 17.97 -40.00
C LEU A 565 -0.97 18.11 -40.14
N SER A 566 -1.70 17.23 -39.45
CA SER A 566 -3.15 17.27 -39.38
C SER A 566 -3.67 18.62 -38.89
N VAL A 567 -4.79 19.09 -39.47
CA VAL A 567 -5.53 20.24 -38.92
C VAL A 567 -6.21 19.77 -37.65
N GLN A 568 -5.97 20.48 -36.55
CA GLN A 568 -6.34 20.02 -35.21
C GLN A 568 -6.61 21.18 -34.25
N THR A 569 -7.21 20.86 -33.10
CA THR A 569 -7.40 21.75 -31.96
C THR A 569 -7.16 20.99 -30.65
N HIS A 570 -7.10 21.72 -29.55
CA HIS A 570 -6.72 21.22 -28.22
C HIS A 570 -7.69 21.66 -27.12
N PRO A 571 -7.99 20.79 -26.14
CA PRO A 571 -8.85 21.15 -25.01
C PRO A 571 -8.15 22.08 -24.02
N ASP A 572 -8.96 22.85 -23.27
CA ASP A 572 -8.53 23.51 -22.05
C ASP A 572 -8.54 22.52 -20.85
N ASP A 573 -8.07 22.97 -19.67
CA ASP A 573 -8.08 22.14 -18.46
C ASP A 573 -9.49 21.66 -18.07
N ALA A 574 -10.52 22.47 -18.33
CA ALA A 574 -11.89 22.17 -17.91
C ALA A 574 -12.50 21.04 -18.76
N TYR A 575 -12.24 21.00 -20.06
CA TYR A 575 -12.63 19.91 -20.95
C TYR A 575 -11.76 18.68 -20.73
N ALA A 576 -10.43 18.85 -20.62
CA ALA A 576 -9.50 17.75 -20.40
C ALA A 576 -9.81 16.95 -19.12
N ARG A 577 -10.18 17.63 -18.03
CA ARG A 577 -10.62 16.98 -16.77
C ARG A 577 -11.89 16.15 -16.90
N LYS A 578 -12.82 16.50 -17.78
CA LYS A 578 -14.00 15.66 -18.06
C LYS A 578 -13.62 14.33 -18.71
N LEU A 579 -12.49 14.30 -19.43
CA LEU A 579 -11.92 13.12 -20.08
C LEU A 579 -10.91 12.37 -19.20
N GLY A 580 -10.71 12.80 -17.95
CA GLY A 580 -9.78 12.19 -16.99
C GLY A 580 -8.33 12.70 -17.06
N ASP A 581 -8.04 13.74 -17.84
CA ASP A 581 -6.70 14.35 -17.92
C ASP A 581 -6.48 15.44 -16.86
N VAL A 582 -5.24 15.60 -16.39
CA VAL A 582 -4.85 16.66 -15.43
C VAL A 582 -4.78 18.04 -16.08
N PHE A 583 -4.31 18.10 -17.32
CA PHE A 583 -4.03 19.32 -18.09
C PHE A 583 -4.74 19.31 -19.45
N GLY A 584 -5.23 20.48 -19.86
CA GLY A 584 -5.45 20.78 -21.29
C GLY A 584 -4.12 20.98 -22.02
N LYS A 585 -4.18 21.26 -23.33
CA LYS A 585 -2.99 21.55 -24.14
C LYS A 585 -3.00 22.99 -24.64
N GLU A 586 -2.22 23.83 -23.96
CA GLU A 586 -1.72 25.12 -24.48
C GLU A 586 -0.32 24.86 -25.03
N GLU A 587 0.02 25.42 -26.19
CA GLU A 587 1.33 25.18 -26.81
C GLU A 587 1.95 26.43 -27.46
N ALA A 588 3.22 26.33 -27.84
CA ALA A 588 3.94 27.34 -28.59
C ALA A 588 5.03 26.71 -29.45
N TRP A 589 5.25 27.27 -30.63
CA TRP A 589 6.26 26.82 -31.60
C TRP A 589 7.31 27.91 -31.82
N HIS A 590 8.59 27.55 -31.70
CA HIS A 590 9.72 28.38 -32.15
C HIS A 590 10.37 27.74 -33.38
N VAL A 591 10.42 28.46 -34.50
CA VAL A 591 10.87 27.92 -35.79
C VAL A 591 12.40 27.82 -35.83
N LEU A 592 12.91 26.59 -35.90
CA LEU A 592 14.35 26.30 -36.00
C LEU A 592 14.82 26.25 -37.46
N GLU A 593 14.01 25.65 -38.35
CA GLU A 593 14.28 25.56 -39.79
C GLU A 593 12.98 25.81 -40.56
N ALA A 594 13.07 26.46 -41.72
CA ALA A 594 11.94 26.68 -42.63
C ALA A 594 12.42 26.67 -44.09
N SER A 595 11.70 25.94 -44.94
CA SER A 595 11.86 26.04 -46.39
C SER A 595 11.25 27.34 -46.94
N LYS A 596 11.59 27.71 -48.17
CA LYS A 596 11.10 28.96 -48.81
C LYS A 596 9.57 29.07 -48.90
N GLU A 597 8.87 27.94 -48.93
CA GLU A 597 7.41 27.86 -49.07
C GLU A 597 6.72 27.33 -47.79
N ALA A 598 7.49 27.16 -46.71
CA ALA A 598 7.00 26.66 -45.44
C ALA A 598 6.02 27.64 -44.78
N LYS A 599 4.92 27.11 -44.25
CA LYS A 599 3.83 27.91 -43.65
C LYS A 599 3.42 27.39 -42.29
N ILE A 600 2.92 28.31 -41.46
CA ILE A 600 2.21 28.03 -40.21
C ILE A 600 0.74 28.35 -40.43
N TYR A 601 -0.15 27.37 -40.26
CA TYR A 601 -1.59 27.58 -40.31
C TYR A 601 -2.12 27.73 -38.89
N LEU A 602 -2.68 28.89 -38.53
CA LEU A 602 -2.98 29.19 -37.13
C LEU A 602 -4.11 30.21 -36.96
N GLY A 603 -5.20 29.78 -36.30
CA GLY A 603 -6.43 30.55 -36.09
C GLY A 603 -7.21 30.79 -37.38
N PHE A 604 -8.50 31.13 -37.24
CA PHE A 604 -9.36 31.43 -38.39
C PHE A 604 -8.95 32.75 -39.08
N GLY A 605 -8.93 32.73 -40.42
CA GLY A 605 -8.52 33.85 -41.27
C GLY A 605 -9.54 35.00 -41.29
N ASP A 606 -10.81 34.65 -41.43
CA ASP A 606 -11.97 35.53 -41.27
C ASP A 606 -12.82 35.06 -40.08
N PHE A 607 -13.89 35.80 -39.75
CA PHE A 607 -14.88 35.34 -38.77
C PHE A 607 -15.49 34.00 -39.21
N MET A 608 -15.41 33.00 -38.35
CA MET A 608 -15.94 31.66 -38.56
C MET A 608 -16.91 31.32 -37.44
N ASP A 609 -18.07 30.76 -37.78
CA ASP A 609 -18.99 30.18 -36.80
C ASP A 609 -19.04 28.65 -36.91
N ALA A 610 -19.70 28.02 -35.93
CA ALA A 610 -19.81 26.56 -35.83
C ALA A 610 -20.55 25.91 -37.02
N ALA A 611 -21.42 26.63 -37.72
CA ALA A 611 -22.15 26.12 -38.88
C ALA A 611 -21.31 26.24 -40.16
N GLY A 612 -20.68 27.39 -40.38
CA GLY A 612 -19.72 27.62 -41.47
C GLY A 612 -18.55 26.63 -41.40
N PHE A 613 -18.03 26.38 -40.21
CA PHE A 613 -16.97 25.40 -40.01
C PHE A 613 -17.42 23.98 -40.34
N LYS A 614 -18.62 23.56 -39.90
CA LYS A 614 -19.19 22.25 -40.26
C LYS A 614 -19.40 22.09 -41.77
N GLU A 615 -19.72 23.16 -42.49
CA GLU A 615 -19.81 23.12 -43.96
C GLU A 615 -18.44 23.09 -44.64
N ALA A 616 -17.44 23.83 -44.13
CA ALA A 616 -16.06 23.75 -44.62
C ALA A 616 -15.46 22.35 -44.41
N VAL A 617 -15.75 21.71 -43.28
CA VAL A 617 -15.37 20.32 -42.97
C VAL A 617 -15.93 19.33 -44.00
N LYS A 618 -17.19 19.51 -44.43
CA LYS A 618 -17.82 18.65 -45.48
C LYS A 618 -17.24 18.83 -46.88
N ARG A 619 -16.62 19.98 -47.17
CA ARG A 619 -16.09 20.35 -48.49
C ARG A 619 -14.58 20.09 -48.65
N GLU A 620 -13.93 19.69 -47.56
CA GLU A 620 -12.48 19.58 -47.43
C GLU A 620 -11.67 20.89 -47.60
N GLU A 621 -12.32 22.05 -47.46
CA GLU A 621 -11.74 23.38 -47.69
C GLU A 621 -11.00 23.94 -46.44
N PHE A 622 -10.39 23.07 -45.61
CA PHE A 622 -9.94 23.40 -44.25
C PHE A 622 -8.85 24.48 -44.19
N LEU A 623 -7.78 24.35 -44.99
CA LEU A 623 -6.62 25.26 -44.92
C LEU A 623 -6.95 26.67 -45.39
N SER A 624 -7.91 26.82 -46.30
CA SER A 624 -8.42 28.12 -46.77
C SER A 624 -9.17 28.91 -45.70
N CYS A 625 -9.65 28.25 -44.64
CA CYS A 625 -10.29 28.91 -43.51
C CYS A 625 -9.30 29.44 -42.46
N LEU A 626 -8.00 29.13 -42.57
CA LEU A 626 -6.98 29.45 -41.59
C LEU A 626 -6.07 30.59 -42.06
N ASN A 627 -5.52 31.37 -41.13
CA ASN A 627 -4.40 32.26 -41.47
C ASN A 627 -3.20 31.40 -41.85
N ALA A 628 -2.55 31.74 -42.96
CA ALA A 628 -1.34 31.05 -43.42
C ALA A 628 -0.15 32.02 -43.36
N PHE A 629 0.64 31.93 -42.28
CA PHE A 629 1.83 32.74 -42.07
C PHE A 629 3.04 32.10 -42.76
N ASP A 630 3.84 32.88 -43.49
CA ASP A 630 5.12 32.39 -44.03
C ASP A 630 6.12 32.19 -42.89
N ALA A 631 6.65 30.97 -42.77
CA ALA A 631 7.51 30.56 -41.66
C ALA A 631 8.95 31.01 -41.88
N HIS A 632 9.52 31.74 -40.91
CA HIS A 632 10.91 32.18 -40.94
C HIS A 632 11.66 31.64 -39.73
N ILE A 633 12.95 31.33 -39.90
CA ILE A 633 13.81 30.91 -38.79
C ILE A 633 13.80 31.98 -37.70
N GLY A 634 13.58 31.55 -36.47
CA GLY A 634 13.43 32.40 -35.30
C GLY A 634 11.98 32.76 -34.98
N ASP A 635 11.02 32.67 -35.89
CA ASP A 635 9.61 33.01 -35.59
C ASP A 635 9.09 32.25 -34.36
N VAL A 636 8.20 32.91 -33.59
CA VAL A 636 7.52 32.30 -32.44
C VAL A 636 6.02 32.45 -32.59
N TYR A 637 5.29 31.36 -32.36
CA TYR A 637 3.84 31.30 -32.39
C TYR A 637 3.34 30.74 -31.06
N HIS A 638 2.29 31.35 -30.50
CA HIS A 638 1.58 30.89 -29.31
C HIS A 638 0.20 30.38 -29.72
N ILE A 639 -0.20 29.25 -29.17
CA ILE A 639 -1.38 28.50 -29.58
C ILE A 639 -2.16 28.16 -28.30
N PRO A 640 -3.04 29.07 -27.86
CA PRO A 640 -3.96 28.80 -26.77
C PRO A 640 -4.87 27.59 -27.05
N ALA A 641 -5.38 26.96 -25.99
CA ALA A 641 -6.40 25.93 -26.11
C ALA A 641 -7.62 26.42 -26.92
N GLY A 642 -8.18 25.53 -27.73
CA GLY A 642 -9.30 25.77 -28.63
C GLY A 642 -8.97 26.51 -29.93
N VAL A 643 -7.73 27.00 -30.12
CA VAL A 643 -7.30 27.60 -31.39
C VAL A 643 -6.96 26.50 -32.40
N ILE A 644 -7.60 26.55 -33.57
CA ILE A 644 -7.33 25.62 -34.66
C ILE A 644 -6.00 25.93 -35.37
N HIS A 645 -5.23 24.89 -35.68
CA HIS A 645 -3.90 25.04 -36.25
C HIS A 645 -3.47 23.81 -37.07
N ALA A 646 -2.45 24.00 -37.89
CA ALA A 646 -1.66 22.95 -38.53
C ALA A 646 -0.23 23.44 -38.79
N LEU A 647 0.76 22.60 -38.49
CA LEU A 647 2.15 22.85 -38.85
C LEU A 647 2.38 22.44 -40.32
N GLY A 648 2.82 23.38 -41.16
CA GLY A 648 3.01 23.14 -42.59
C GLY A 648 4.32 22.41 -42.93
N ALA A 649 4.31 21.77 -44.10
CA ALA A 649 5.45 21.07 -44.67
C ALA A 649 6.70 21.97 -44.80
N GLY A 650 7.88 21.37 -44.66
CA GLY A 650 9.16 22.08 -44.77
C GLY A 650 9.55 22.90 -43.54
N THR A 651 8.85 22.75 -42.41
CA THR A 651 9.22 23.36 -41.13
C THR A 651 9.96 22.40 -40.22
N LYS A 652 10.74 22.95 -39.29
CA LYS A 652 11.19 22.30 -38.06
C LYS A 652 11.00 23.26 -36.90
N VAL A 653 10.26 22.85 -35.88
CA VAL A 653 9.91 23.71 -34.74
C VAL A 653 10.30 23.07 -33.41
N TYR A 654 10.68 23.91 -32.46
CA TYR A 654 10.71 23.57 -31.03
C TYR A 654 9.32 23.85 -30.47
N GLU A 655 8.55 22.79 -30.20
CA GLU A 655 7.25 22.84 -29.53
C GLU A 655 7.43 22.76 -28.02
N VAL A 656 6.74 23.64 -27.29
CA VAL A 656 6.52 23.53 -25.85
C VAL A 656 5.03 23.56 -25.59
N SER A 657 4.55 22.65 -24.75
CA SER A 657 3.16 22.58 -24.34
C SER A 657 3.02 22.20 -22.86
N THR A 658 1.84 22.46 -22.29
CA THR A 658 1.40 21.80 -21.06
C THR A 658 1.32 20.28 -21.28
N ALA A 659 1.49 19.47 -20.22
CA ALA A 659 1.65 18.02 -20.32
C ALA A 659 0.37 17.23 -20.64
N SER A 660 -0.21 17.52 -21.81
CA SER A 660 -1.37 16.86 -22.40
C SER A 660 -1.05 16.44 -23.84
N GLU A 661 -1.32 15.17 -24.15
CA GLU A 661 -1.19 14.64 -25.52
C GLU A 661 -2.52 14.71 -26.30
N ARG A 662 -3.59 15.23 -25.66
CA ARG A 662 -4.96 15.23 -26.19
C ARG A 662 -5.08 16.16 -27.42
N THR A 663 -5.38 15.55 -28.56
CA THR A 663 -5.37 16.22 -29.87
C THR A 663 -6.65 15.89 -30.65
N PHE A 664 -7.53 16.88 -30.84
CA PHE A 664 -8.76 16.67 -31.60
C PHE A 664 -8.53 17.00 -33.06
N ARG A 665 -8.43 15.94 -33.86
CA ARG A 665 -8.10 16.04 -35.28
C ARG A 665 -9.33 16.33 -36.12
N VAL A 666 -9.26 17.37 -36.95
CA VAL A 666 -10.32 17.77 -37.88
C VAL A 666 -10.05 17.24 -39.28
N TYR A 667 -8.79 17.28 -39.74
CA TYR A 667 -8.40 16.79 -41.07
C TYR A 667 -7.01 16.17 -41.09
N ASP A 668 -6.80 15.21 -41.99
CA ASP A 668 -5.53 14.47 -42.13
C ASP A 668 -5.18 14.04 -43.55
N TYR A 669 -5.62 14.75 -44.58
CA TYR A 669 -5.19 14.53 -45.97
C TYR A 669 -5.38 13.07 -46.45
N GLY A 670 -6.46 12.41 -46.01
CA GLY A 670 -6.77 11.03 -46.39
C GLY A 670 -5.92 9.92 -45.74
N ARG A 671 -5.04 10.22 -44.77
CA ARG A 671 -4.12 9.24 -44.14
C ARG A 671 -4.79 8.19 -43.22
N GLY A 672 -6.12 8.16 -43.14
CA GLY A 672 -6.89 7.13 -42.43
C GLY A 672 -6.79 7.15 -40.89
N ARG A 673 -6.17 8.16 -40.28
CA ARG A 673 -6.18 8.34 -38.82
C ARG A 673 -7.52 8.92 -38.35
N GLU A 674 -7.87 8.61 -37.11
CA GLU A 674 -9.13 9.06 -36.48
C GLU A 674 -9.27 10.59 -36.46
N LEU A 675 -10.50 11.04 -36.77
CA LEU A 675 -10.98 12.42 -36.70
C LEU A 675 -11.95 12.54 -35.53
N HIS A 676 -11.82 13.63 -34.77
CA HIS A 676 -12.48 13.84 -33.48
C HIS A 676 -13.41 15.05 -33.60
N LEU A 677 -14.31 15.01 -34.58
CA LEU A 677 -15.09 16.19 -34.98
C LEU A 677 -16.04 16.67 -33.88
N GLU A 678 -16.59 15.76 -33.07
CA GLU A 678 -17.49 16.13 -31.97
C GLU A 678 -16.72 16.87 -30.85
N ASP A 679 -15.65 16.28 -30.31
CA ASP A 679 -14.80 16.94 -29.31
C ASP A 679 -14.18 18.25 -29.84
N ALA A 680 -13.75 18.28 -31.11
CA ALA A 680 -13.21 19.49 -31.72
C ALA A 680 -14.25 20.62 -31.73
N MET A 681 -15.51 20.33 -32.08
CA MET A 681 -16.59 21.33 -32.08
C MET A 681 -16.89 21.89 -30.69
N GLU A 682 -16.72 21.10 -29.62
CA GLU A 682 -16.95 21.53 -28.24
C GLU A 682 -15.84 22.44 -27.69
N VAL A 683 -14.60 22.30 -28.17
CA VAL A 683 -13.46 23.11 -27.68
C VAL A 683 -13.02 24.23 -28.62
N LEU A 684 -13.48 24.25 -29.88
CA LEU A 684 -13.10 25.27 -30.85
C LEU A 684 -13.54 26.68 -30.42
N ARG A 685 -12.59 27.60 -30.47
CA ARG A 685 -12.85 29.03 -30.27
C ARG A 685 -13.30 29.67 -31.57
N PHE A 686 -14.57 30.06 -31.60
CA PHE A 686 -15.18 30.88 -32.65
C PHE A 686 -15.27 32.38 -32.25
N ASP A 687 -14.65 32.75 -31.13
CA ASP A 687 -14.51 34.13 -30.67
C ASP A 687 -13.22 34.79 -31.22
N GLU A 688 -13.00 36.07 -30.90
CA GLU A 688 -11.83 36.83 -31.40
C GLU A 688 -10.47 36.19 -31.05
N ALA A 689 -10.40 35.42 -29.95
CA ALA A 689 -9.19 34.72 -29.54
C ALA A 689 -8.98 33.37 -30.26
N GLY A 690 -9.95 32.91 -31.05
CA GLY A 690 -9.78 31.86 -32.06
C GLY A 690 -9.26 32.37 -33.41
N CYS A 691 -9.27 33.70 -33.63
CA CYS A 691 -8.70 34.33 -34.81
C CYS A 691 -7.18 34.53 -34.68
N GLY A 692 -6.47 34.70 -35.80
CA GLY A 692 -5.00 34.80 -35.87
C GLY A 692 -4.32 36.00 -35.20
N LYS A 693 -5.05 36.84 -34.45
CA LYS A 693 -4.53 38.08 -33.85
C LYS A 693 -3.58 37.79 -32.70
N ASP A 694 -2.45 38.50 -32.67
CA ASP A 694 -1.40 38.39 -31.65
C ASP A 694 -0.82 36.99 -31.38
N LEU A 695 -1.14 35.98 -32.22
CA LEU A 695 -0.64 34.61 -32.05
C LEU A 695 0.85 34.49 -32.43
N LYS A 696 1.29 35.18 -33.48
CA LYS A 696 2.72 35.38 -33.78
C LYS A 696 3.33 36.39 -32.81
N LYS A 697 4.40 36.02 -32.10
CA LYS A 697 5.05 36.83 -31.07
C LYS A 697 6.31 37.52 -31.60
N VAL A 698 6.64 38.65 -30.98
CA VAL A 698 7.83 39.45 -31.30
C VAL A 698 8.84 39.32 -30.17
N HIS A 699 10.09 39.03 -30.50
CA HIS A 699 11.16 38.85 -29.51
C HIS A 699 11.48 40.16 -28.80
N LYS A 700 11.66 40.08 -27.49
CA LYS A 700 12.14 41.20 -26.67
C LYS A 700 13.48 40.86 -26.07
N LEU A 701 14.53 41.59 -26.45
CA LEU A 701 15.82 41.53 -25.75
C LEU A 701 15.59 41.96 -24.28
N LEU A 702 15.90 41.08 -23.34
CA LEU A 702 15.83 41.33 -21.91
C LEU A 702 17.17 41.84 -21.38
N HIS A 703 18.26 41.17 -21.77
CA HIS A 703 19.59 41.38 -21.22
C HIS A 703 20.67 41.17 -22.29
N LYS A 704 21.76 41.92 -22.20
CA LYS A 704 22.92 41.79 -23.09
C LYS A 704 24.20 42.16 -22.35
N GLU A 705 25.01 41.15 -22.07
CA GLU A 705 26.29 41.26 -21.37
C GLU A 705 27.44 40.67 -22.18
N ARG A 706 28.67 40.83 -21.70
CA ARG A 706 29.88 40.26 -22.35
C ARG A 706 29.93 38.73 -22.19
N GLY A 707 29.12 38.05 -22.96
CA GLY A 707 29.07 36.58 -23.03
C GLY A 707 27.67 35.99 -23.20
N CYS A 708 26.59 36.79 -23.13
CA CYS A 708 25.26 36.30 -23.44
C CYS A 708 24.29 37.41 -23.88
N GLU A 709 23.37 37.05 -24.79
CA GLU A 709 22.16 37.80 -25.13
C GLU A 709 20.93 36.97 -24.73
N GLU A 710 20.05 37.53 -23.89
CA GLU A 710 18.82 36.88 -23.44
C GLU A 710 17.60 37.54 -24.09
N TYR A 711 16.80 36.74 -24.79
CA TYR A 711 15.57 37.17 -25.44
C TYR A 711 14.36 36.48 -24.82
N MET A 712 13.31 37.25 -24.51
CA MET A 712 11.98 36.71 -24.26
C MET A 712 11.32 36.37 -25.60
N LEU A 713 10.99 35.09 -25.78
CA LEU A 713 10.27 34.57 -26.94
C LEU A 713 8.75 34.58 -26.69
N LEU A 714 8.33 34.12 -25.51
CA LEU A 714 6.93 34.08 -25.09
C LEU A 714 6.82 34.32 -23.57
N LYS A 715 5.83 35.12 -23.18
CA LYS A 715 5.34 35.22 -21.81
C LYS A 715 3.88 34.72 -21.77
N GLY A 716 3.71 33.41 -21.60
CA GLY A 716 2.40 32.77 -21.44
C GLY A 716 1.93 32.75 -19.98
N GLU A 717 0.76 32.18 -19.75
CA GLU A 717 0.19 32.00 -18.41
C GLU A 717 0.63 30.68 -17.76
N ARG A 718 0.82 29.63 -18.56
CA ARG A 718 1.22 28.28 -18.10
C ARG A 718 2.71 27.98 -18.29
N PHE A 719 3.37 28.66 -19.21
CA PHE A 719 4.82 28.59 -19.39
C PHE A 719 5.37 29.85 -20.05
N GLY A 720 6.67 30.08 -19.86
CA GLY A 720 7.43 31.12 -20.56
C GLY A 720 8.51 30.50 -21.43
N LEU A 721 8.85 31.17 -22.54
CA LEU A 721 9.96 30.79 -23.42
C LEU A 721 10.99 31.91 -23.49
N ARG A 722 12.27 31.53 -23.38
CA ARG A 722 13.43 32.41 -23.52
C ARG A 722 14.47 31.77 -24.44
N LEU A 723 15.24 32.60 -25.14
CA LEU A 723 16.39 32.20 -25.93
C LEU A 723 17.65 32.85 -25.36
N PHE A 724 18.65 32.03 -25.03
CA PHE A 724 19.98 32.49 -24.65
C PHE A 724 20.94 32.23 -25.79
N LYS A 725 21.56 33.28 -26.34
CA LYS A 725 22.75 33.16 -27.21
C LYS A 725 23.98 33.34 -26.35
N VAL A 726 24.87 32.36 -26.27
CA VAL A 726 26.02 32.33 -25.35
C VAL A 726 27.32 32.44 -26.16
N HIS A 727 28.25 33.28 -25.69
CA HIS A 727 29.47 33.67 -26.37
C HIS A 727 30.70 33.65 -25.44
N GLY A 728 31.25 32.45 -25.26
CA GLY A 728 32.50 32.14 -24.55
C GLY A 728 32.39 32.16 -23.03
N LYS A 729 32.17 33.33 -22.43
CA LYS A 729 32.25 33.51 -20.97
C LYS A 729 31.03 33.01 -20.22
N GLY A 730 31.27 32.53 -19.00
CA GLY A 730 30.25 32.10 -18.05
C GLY A 730 29.25 33.20 -17.68
N VAL A 731 27.96 32.93 -17.87
CA VAL A 731 26.84 33.78 -17.47
C VAL A 731 25.95 33.04 -16.49
N LYS A 732 25.64 33.70 -15.37
CA LYS A 732 24.81 33.12 -14.31
C LYS A 732 23.33 33.37 -14.57
N VAL A 733 22.54 32.30 -14.54
CA VAL A 733 21.09 32.35 -14.65
C VAL A 733 20.48 31.97 -13.30
N PHE A 734 19.57 32.80 -12.81
CA PHE A 734 18.77 32.52 -11.62
C PHE A 734 17.46 31.83 -12.04
N THR A 735 17.03 30.83 -11.27
CA THR A 735 15.82 30.06 -11.61
C THR A 735 14.53 30.69 -11.10
N GLU A 736 14.65 31.55 -10.08
CA GLU A 736 13.52 32.14 -9.33
C GLU A 736 12.59 31.09 -8.69
N GLY A 737 13.13 29.91 -8.34
CA GLY A 737 12.34 28.82 -7.77
C GLY A 737 11.39 28.15 -8.78
N LYS A 738 11.66 28.29 -10.08
CA LYS A 738 10.84 27.73 -11.17
C LYS A 738 11.52 26.51 -11.79
N LEU A 739 10.72 25.50 -12.11
CA LEU A 739 11.11 24.41 -13.00
C LEU A 739 11.44 24.97 -14.39
N GLN A 740 12.64 24.66 -14.90
CA GLN A 740 13.07 25.06 -16.25
C GLN A 740 13.53 23.85 -17.05
N VAL A 741 13.25 23.84 -18.35
CA VAL A 741 13.76 22.89 -19.33
C VAL A 741 14.66 23.67 -20.28
N LEU A 742 15.91 23.23 -20.43
CA LEU A 742 16.92 23.83 -21.28
C LEU A 742 17.26 22.85 -22.39
N THR A 743 17.07 23.25 -23.65
CA THR A 743 17.50 22.45 -24.81
C THR A 743 18.52 23.24 -25.62
N CYS A 744 19.66 22.62 -25.90
CA CYS A 744 20.65 23.17 -26.82
C CYS A 744 20.15 22.99 -28.26
N VAL A 745 19.91 24.08 -28.98
CA VAL A 745 19.40 24.03 -30.37
C VAL A 745 20.52 24.29 -31.39
N HIS A 746 21.63 24.89 -30.97
CA HIS A 746 22.80 25.14 -31.82
C HIS A 746 24.08 25.26 -30.98
N GLY A 747 25.21 24.78 -31.50
CA GLY A 747 26.53 24.90 -30.85
C GLY A 747 26.73 23.99 -29.64
N ASP A 748 27.71 24.33 -28.81
CA ASP A 748 28.16 23.52 -27.67
C ASP A 748 28.19 24.37 -26.39
N ILE A 749 27.38 23.97 -25.41
CA ILE A 749 27.20 24.71 -24.14
C ILE A 749 27.61 23.83 -22.96
N LYS A 750 28.35 24.43 -22.02
CA LYS A 750 28.68 23.86 -20.71
C LYS A 750 27.82 24.51 -19.65
N LEU A 751 27.13 23.68 -18.86
CA LEU A 751 26.28 24.10 -17.76
C LEU A 751 26.84 23.60 -16.43
N LYS A 752 27.03 24.52 -15.49
CA LYS A 752 27.62 24.24 -14.17
C LYS A 752 26.67 24.67 -13.05
N SER A 753 26.35 23.77 -12.14
CA SER A 753 25.57 24.09 -10.93
C SER A 753 26.48 24.54 -9.79
N GLU A 754 26.01 25.48 -8.97
CA GLU A 754 26.62 25.81 -7.67
C GLU A 754 25.82 25.11 -6.55
N SER A 755 25.98 23.79 -6.40
CA SER A 755 25.40 23.05 -5.28
C SER A 755 26.44 22.81 -4.17
N ASN A 756 25.99 22.77 -2.92
CA ASN A 756 26.85 22.52 -1.75
C ASN A 756 27.41 21.09 -1.66
N THR A 757 26.97 20.17 -2.53
CA THR A 757 27.23 18.73 -2.41
C THR A 757 27.92 18.09 -3.61
N ASN A 758 27.83 18.68 -4.83
CA ASN A 758 28.66 18.26 -5.97
C ASN A 758 28.65 19.29 -7.11
N ASN A 759 29.83 19.82 -7.47
CA ASN A 759 30.04 20.70 -8.63
C ASN A 759 30.03 19.88 -9.94
N ALA A 760 28.86 19.38 -10.36
CA ALA A 760 28.71 18.70 -11.65
C ALA A 760 28.69 19.72 -12.81
N GLU A 761 29.52 19.47 -13.82
CA GLU A 761 29.49 20.17 -15.11
C GLU A 761 28.85 19.24 -16.16
N LEU A 762 27.85 19.75 -16.89
CA LEU A 762 27.19 19.06 -17.99
C LEU A 762 27.57 19.73 -19.31
N SER A 763 28.01 18.93 -20.28
CA SER A 763 28.16 19.37 -21.68
C SER A 763 26.89 19.07 -22.46
N LEU A 764 26.43 20.05 -23.24
CA LEU A 764 25.21 20.05 -24.03
C LEU A 764 25.55 20.33 -25.50
N ALA A 765 25.55 19.27 -26.30
CA ALA A 765 25.58 19.34 -27.76
C ALA A 765 24.17 19.63 -28.31
N PRO A 766 23.99 19.94 -29.61
CA PRO A 766 22.66 20.17 -30.16
C PRO A 766 21.73 18.97 -29.93
N LEU A 767 20.46 19.24 -29.60
CA LEU A 767 19.42 18.32 -29.13
C LEU A 767 19.55 17.82 -27.67
N ASP A 768 20.68 18.03 -26.98
CA ASP A 768 20.77 17.71 -25.55
C ASP A 768 19.79 18.58 -24.75
N THR A 769 19.06 17.94 -23.83
CA THR A 769 18.08 18.59 -22.97
C THR A 769 18.33 18.30 -21.49
N VAL A 770 18.14 19.34 -20.67
CA VAL A 770 18.34 19.32 -19.22
C VAL A 770 17.10 19.88 -18.53
N LEU A 771 16.62 19.18 -17.51
CA LEU A 771 15.67 19.72 -16.54
C LEU A 771 16.45 20.40 -15.42
N VAL A 772 16.12 21.64 -15.10
CA VAL A 772 16.60 22.36 -13.92
C VAL A 772 15.46 22.39 -12.89
N PRO A 773 15.59 21.63 -11.78
CA PRO A 773 14.63 21.62 -10.68
C PRO A 773 14.49 23.00 -10.02
N ALA A 774 13.29 23.29 -9.51
CA ALA A 774 12.97 24.52 -8.78
C ALA A 774 13.87 24.76 -7.56
N CYS A 775 14.38 23.71 -6.90
CA CYS A 775 15.31 23.83 -5.78
C CYS A 775 16.75 24.24 -6.16
N VAL A 776 17.08 24.30 -7.45
CA VAL A 776 18.37 24.82 -7.92
C VAL A 776 18.25 26.33 -8.06
N ASP A 777 18.80 27.12 -7.13
CA ASP A 777 18.67 28.58 -7.16
C ASP A 777 19.26 29.24 -8.43
N ARG A 778 20.40 28.72 -8.89
CA ARG A 778 21.16 29.26 -10.03
C ARG A 778 22.11 28.26 -10.67
N PHE A 779 22.46 28.51 -11.92
CA PHE A 779 23.50 27.80 -12.67
C PHE A 779 24.28 28.77 -13.56
N GLU A 780 25.43 28.34 -14.08
CA GLU A 780 26.29 29.11 -14.99
C GLU A 780 26.36 28.41 -16.35
N MET A 781 26.18 29.17 -17.45
CA MET A 781 26.32 28.69 -18.83
C MET A 781 27.53 29.32 -19.50
N SER A 782 28.34 28.52 -20.20
CA SER A 782 29.49 28.97 -20.99
C SER A 782 29.62 28.16 -22.29
N GLY A 783 30.43 28.60 -23.24
CA GLY A 783 30.55 27.97 -24.57
C GLY A 783 30.05 28.88 -25.70
N GLU A 784 29.80 28.31 -26.89
CA GLU A 784 29.31 29.04 -28.06
C GLU A 784 28.09 28.31 -28.62
N GLY A 785 26.91 28.92 -28.52
CA GLY A 785 25.67 28.24 -28.90
C GLY A 785 24.38 28.96 -28.50
N GLU A 786 23.26 28.31 -28.76
CA GLU A 786 21.91 28.80 -28.48
C GLU A 786 21.11 27.78 -27.66
N ILE A 787 20.55 28.24 -26.54
CA ILE A 787 19.71 27.46 -25.61
C ILE A 787 18.31 28.03 -25.62
N VAL A 788 17.31 27.19 -25.91
CA VAL A 788 15.92 27.54 -25.64
C VAL A 788 15.56 27.08 -24.23
N CYS A 789 15.04 27.99 -23.43
CA CYS A 789 14.61 27.76 -22.06
C CYS A 789 13.08 27.86 -21.97
N ALA A 790 12.44 26.76 -21.62
CA ALA A 790 11.03 26.73 -21.26
C ALA A 790 10.90 26.68 -19.73
N ASN A 791 10.21 27.62 -19.12
CA ASN A 791 9.93 27.59 -17.68
C ASN A 791 8.44 27.36 -17.42
N PHE A 792 8.10 26.49 -16.47
CA PHE A 792 6.72 26.34 -16.03
C PHE A 792 6.26 27.59 -15.27
N ILE A 793 4.98 27.93 -15.39
CA ILE A 793 4.33 29.03 -14.68
C ILE A 793 3.01 28.51 -14.13
N TYR A 794 2.77 28.72 -12.83
CA TYR A 794 1.50 28.39 -12.20
C TYR A 794 0.89 29.66 -11.61
N ILE A 795 -0.21 30.13 -12.22
CA ILE A 795 -0.99 31.23 -11.68
C ILE A 795 -1.99 30.67 -10.65
N LEU A 796 -2.02 31.27 -9.46
CA LEU A 796 -3.08 31.03 -8.49
C LEU A 796 -4.42 31.52 -9.06
N TYR A 797 -5.22 30.61 -9.61
CA TYR A 797 -6.66 30.77 -9.55
C TYR A 797 -7.08 30.67 -8.08
N SER A 798 -7.00 31.80 -7.38
CA SER A 798 -7.68 31.94 -6.11
C SER A 798 -9.18 31.83 -6.41
N HIS A 799 -9.74 30.64 -6.17
CA HIS A 799 -11.12 30.57 -5.74
C HIS A 799 -11.20 31.36 -4.43
N ARG A 800 -11.44 32.67 -4.57
CA ARG A 800 -12.08 33.45 -3.51
C ARG A 800 -13.42 32.77 -3.29
N SER A 801 -13.47 31.91 -2.29
CA SER A 801 -14.71 31.41 -1.73
C SER A 801 -15.59 32.63 -1.49
N ILE A 802 -16.67 32.75 -2.27
CA ILE A 802 -17.70 33.74 -2.02
C ILE A 802 -18.46 33.22 -0.81
N PHE A 803 -17.89 33.48 0.37
CA PHE A 803 -18.64 33.53 1.62
C PHE A 803 -19.52 34.78 1.54
N LEU A 804 -20.70 34.60 0.94
CA LEU A 804 -21.86 35.41 1.27
C LEU A 804 -22.53 34.77 2.49
N PHE A 805 -22.95 35.65 3.41
CA PHE A 805 -23.56 35.34 4.70
C PHE A 805 -24.89 34.58 4.58
#